data_AF-A0A4C1VM02-F1
#
_entry.id   AF-A0A4C1VM02-F1
#
_cell.length_a   1.000
_cell.length_b   1.000
_cell.length_c   1.000
_cell.angle_alpha   90.00
_cell.angle_beta   90.00
_cell.angle_gamma   90.00
#
_symmetry.space_group_name_H-M   'P 1'
#
loop_
_entity.id
_entity.type
_entity.pdbx_description
1 polymer ?
#
loop_
_entity_poly.entity_id
_entity_poly.type
_entity_poly.pdbx_seq_one_letter_code
_entity_poly.pdbx_strand_id
1 'polypeptide(L)'
;MITVVQKDLEFAIAAPSDSNRKDQLLSSVFPEGHPARTFTWGNLRSLRDEVGDDEKLYKAAHEFRRRHYSAHRMTLAVQARMSLDALQQYVVDTFGQIPTNSLPSEDFSPYAFTPNQITDEFASIYYVKPVSDTTEVHLTWCMRSLVSEYQSKPHQYISHLLGHEGKGSLLSYLRKKVWALGIYTGNSESGIDYTSMYSLFSTQVVLTKEGLDHIDEVLEAIFSYINMLRHVGPNERIYNEIKTIEDTSFRFIEESQPAEYVESLAENMHFFPPEHYITGDRLYYKYDPKGITEVLSSMLPEKVNIMILSNKYETPVEYDAIEKWFGTEYHRQDIPQEWLDRWSKVEPYKHFHLPEENIYLTTNFDLVPPAGPYLQEAKELGIDLKNSSVKDIHKKVSSKKEHKQVILKEGDLLATVNNFRLDQPNLLRKNNHMELWYKPDFKFRFPTALLYFYFITPLSLKSPRDACLLDLWTDVLQQELKESVYPANMADLSHSLYVGDRGLTMKVSGYSQNLHLLVELLTSEMRMVSTELTEPMFSAVREVRARSYHNVLIKPHKLAKDVRMNVLLDPYVTPRDKAQLVHNVTLTELKQFAQDFLDKLYMQVLIQGNLAWHEAVNIAENVLKNIKWDGPAQNELPHIKVRELPIGEKKLRVMSLNTASTNSIVTNYYQCGAATPQEVAILEVLLMLMEEPVFDQLRTKEQLGYSVFSMMRYTFGVLGYSVTVNTQVDKFSVAHVDSRIEAFLRKFGRDCRRLPEKTLAATRRALVQLKHTTDFELKDEVERNWREIVSGEYHFHRLFSEAEAIEKVKLPDLKNWVDNHFPSGNKRLLRKLSIQIMGHNVHKHSNTTQPTVTKPSYSLIYLGPLDDVEEDKANFVLDAEEFKRNLSVIPVPKVELAQC
;
A
#
# COMPACT_ATOMS: atom_id res chain seq x y z
N MET A 1 14.86 30.05 -10.11
CA MET A 1 15.51 28.93 -10.81
C MET A 1 15.40 27.59 -10.06
N ILE A 2 15.87 27.45 -8.81
CA ILE A 2 15.79 26.18 -8.04
C ILE A 2 14.36 25.63 -7.91
N THR A 3 13.40 26.47 -7.52
CA THR A 3 11.98 26.08 -7.38
C THR A 3 11.33 25.67 -8.71
N VAL A 4 11.75 26.28 -9.82
CA VAL A 4 11.22 25.94 -11.16
C VAL A 4 11.74 24.57 -11.61
N VAL A 5 13.03 24.29 -11.37
CA VAL A 5 13.60 22.96 -11.65
C VAL A 5 12.95 21.89 -10.76
N GLN A 6 12.62 22.21 -9.51
CA GLN A 6 11.88 21.29 -8.64
C GLN A 6 10.48 20.99 -9.17
N LYS A 7 9.72 22.01 -9.60
CA LYS A 7 8.40 21.84 -10.22
C LYS A 7 8.44 21.02 -11.50
N ASP A 8 9.46 21.21 -12.33
CA ASP A 8 9.68 20.40 -13.51
C ASP A 8 9.95 18.93 -13.18
N LEU A 9 10.69 18.68 -12.09
CA LEU A 9 10.93 17.34 -11.59
C LEU A 9 9.64 16.68 -11.05
N GLU A 10 8.80 17.44 -10.32
CA GLU A 10 7.47 16.99 -9.87
C GLU A 10 6.58 16.63 -11.07
N PHE A 11 6.52 17.50 -12.08
CA PHE A 11 5.80 17.25 -13.33
C PHE A 11 6.35 16.02 -14.05
N ALA A 12 7.67 15.83 -14.13
CA ALA A 12 8.28 14.67 -14.77
C ALA A 12 7.91 13.34 -14.08
N ILE A 13 7.68 13.35 -12.77
CA ILE A 13 7.19 12.19 -12.01
C ILE A 13 5.70 11.94 -12.28
N ALA A 14 4.91 13.02 -12.40
CA ALA A 14 3.48 12.96 -12.69
C ALA A 14 3.15 12.65 -14.16
N ALA A 15 4.03 12.99 -15.09
CA ALA A 15 3.84 12.86 -16.54
C ALA A 15 3.47 11.44 -17.04
N PRO A 16 4.08 10.35 -16.52
CA PRO A 16 3.68 8.99 -16.91
C PRO A 16 2.41 8.47 -16.21
N SER A 17 1.79 9.25 -15.30
CA SER A 17 0.56 8.82 -14.62
C SER A 17 -0.65 8.94 -15.54
N ASP A 18 -1.29 7.81 -15.86
CA ASP A 18 -2.50 7.78 -16.68
C ASP A 18 -3.65 8.62 -16.08
N SER A 19 -3.78 8.68 -14.74
CA SER A 19 -4.77 9.52 -14.07
C SER A 19 -4.56 11.00 -14.34
N ASN A 20 -3.32 11.50 -14.16
CA ASN A 20 -3.02 12.92 -14.39
C ASN A 20 -3.19 13.32 -15.86
N ARG A 21 -2.84 12.40 -16.78
CA ARG A 21 -3.02 12.58 -18.22
C ARG A 21 -4.49 12.70 -18.59
N LYS A 22 -5.35 11.86 -18.00
CA LYS A 22 -6.81 11.90 -18.14
C LYS A 22 -7.38 13.19 -17.59
N ASP A 23 -7.01 13.56 -16.36
CA ASP A 23 -7.55 14.76 -15.70
C ASP A 23 -7.18 16.05 -16.44
N GLN A 24 -5.94 16.12 -16.98
CA GLN A 24 -5.53 17.24 -17.80
C GLN A 24 -6.26 17.27 -19.17
N LEU A 25 -6.50 16.11 -19.79
CA LEU A 25 -7.29 16.00 -21.02
C LEU A 25 -8.74 16.44 -20.77
N LEU A 26 -9.36 15.98 -19.68
CA LEU A 26 -10.71 16.39 -19.28
C LEU A 26 -10.79 17.90 -18.99
N SER A 27 -9.78 18.45 -18.31
CA SER A 27 -9.66 19.89 -18.09
C SER A 27 -9.55 20.66 -19.42
N SER A 28 -8.85 20.11 -20.40
CA SER A 28 -8.63 20.74 -21.71
C SER A 28 -9.88 20.87 -22.57
N VAL A 29 -10.95 20.11 -22.29
CA VAL A 29 -12.20 20.13 -23.06
C VAL A 29 -13.28 21.02 -22.45
N PHE A 30 -12.99 21.68 -21.32
CA PHE A 30 -13.85 22.76 -20.81
C PHE A 30 -13.87 23.96 -21.79
N PRO A 31 -14.96 24.76 -21.79
CA PRO A 31 -15.10 25.92 -22.67
C PRO A 31 -13.89 26.87 -22.61
N GLU A 32 -13.55 27.47 -23.75
CA GLU A 32 -12.46 28.44 -23.82
C GLU A 32 -12.72 29.61 -22.85
N GLY A 33 -11.67 30.03 -22.11
CA GLY A 33 -11.76 31.06 -21.08
C GLY A 33 -12.31 30.57 -19.73
N HIS A 34 -12.75 29.32 -19.60
CA HIS A 34 -13.17 28.74 -18.32
C HIS A 34 -11.94 28.42 -17.43
N PRO A 35 -11.93 28.78 -16.13
CA PRO A 35 -10.79 28.54 -15.24
C PRO A 35 -10.36 27.07 -15.12
N ALA A 36 -11.31 26.13 -15.23
CA ALA A 36 -11.04 24.69 -15.23
C ALA A 36 -10.06 24.22 -16.33
N ARG A 37 -9.87 24.99 -17.41
CA ARG A 37 -8.93 24.66 -18.50
C ARG A 37 -7.46 24.92 -18.14
N THR A 38 -7.19 25.44 -16.94
CA THR A 38 -5.84 25.84 -16.50
C THR A 38 -4.93 24.63 -16.27
N PHE A 39 -3.67 24.73 -16.70
CA PHE A 39 -2.63 23.76 -16.34
C PHE A 39 -2.09 24.05 -14.94
N THR A 40 -2.42 23.18 -13.98
CA THR A 40 -2.20 23.42 -12.54
C THR A 40 -0.85 22.93 -12.01
N TRP A 41 -0.16 22.04 -12.71
CA TRP A 41 1.12 21.47 -12.26
C TRP A 41 2.29 22.47 -12.34
N GLY A 42 2.36 23.21 -13.45
CA GLY A 42 3.55 24.00 -13.80
C GLY A 42 4.72 23.12 -14.28
N ASN A 43 5.55 23.64 -15.18
CA ASN A 43 6.79 23.00 -15.64
C ASN A 43 7.77 24.07 -16.19
N LEU A 44 8.95 23.67 -16.67
CA LEU A 44 9.89 24.62 -17.29
C LEU A 44 9.25 25.39 -18.45
N ARG A 45 8.42 24.73 -19.24
CA ARG A 45 7.74 25.36 -20.36
C ARG A 45 6.80 26.48 -19.89
N SER A 46 5.90 26.22 -18.96
CA SER A 46 4.89 27.19 -18.52
C SER A 46 5.43 28.28 -17.60
N LEU A 47 6.47 27.99 -16.81
CA LEU A 47 7.01 28.91 -15.82
C LEU A 47 8.28 29.65 -16.28
N ARG A 48 8.94 29.20 -17.36
CA ARG A 48 10.15 29.85 -17.90
C ARG A 48 10.07 30.07 -19.40
N ASP A 49 9.91 29.01 -20.19
CA ASP A 49 10.13 29.09 -21.64
C ASP A 49 9.03 29.90 -22.35
N GLU A 50 7.74 29.71 -22.00
CA GLU A 50 6.61 30.50 -22.53
C GLU A 50 6.50 31.89 -21.89
N VAL A 51 7.07 32.10 -20.69
CA VAL A 51 7.11 33.43 -20.06
C VAL A 51 8.18 34.30 -20.73
N GLY A 52 9.34 33.71 -21.04
CA GLY A 52 10.46 34.35 -21.75
C GLY A 52 11.21 35.43 -20.95
N ASP A 53 10.79 35.73 -19.72
CA ASP A 53 11.35 36.79 -18.88
C ASP A 53 11.19 36.47 -17.38
N ASP A 54 12.31 36.22 -16.70
CA ASP A 54 12.37 35.94 -15.27
C ASP A 54 11.85 37.12 -14.42
N GLU A 55 12.02 38.38 -14.86
CA GLU A 55 11.46 39.54 -14.15
C GLU A 55 9.95 39.58 -14.21
N LYS A 56 9.36 39.15 -15.33
CA LYS A 56 7.91 39.08 -15.51
C LYS A 56 7.31 38.04 -14.57
N LEU A 57 7.91 36.85 -14.49
CA LEU A 57 7.50 35.82 -13.53
C LEU A 57 7.63 36.32 -12.08
N TYR A 58 8.75 36.96 -11.76
CA TYR A 58 8.99 37.53 -10.43
C TYR A 58 7.92 38.57 -10.06
N LYS A 59 7.63 39.52 -10.95
CA LYS A 59 6.58 40.54 -10.75
C LYS A 59 5.21 39.90 -10.56
N ALA A 60 4.84 38.94 -11.42
CA ALA A 60 3.58 38.22 -11.33
C ALA A 60 3.43 37.46 -10.00
N ALA A 61 4.47 36.76 -9.55
CA ALA A 61 4.45 36.06 -8.26
C ALA A 61 4.28 37.03 -7.07
N HIS A 62 4.93 38.20 -7.12
CA HIS A 62 4.78 39.23 -6.09
C HIS A 62 3.43 39.95 -6.14
N GLU A 63 2.83 40.14 -7.31
CA GLU A 63 1.46 40.64 -7.47
C GLU A 63 0.44 39.64 -6.93
N PHE A 64 0.58 38.37 -7.30
CA PHE A 64 -0.27 37.29 -6.79
C PHE A 64 -0.19 37.20 -5.26
N ARG A 65 1.03 37.19 -4.69
CA ARG A 65 1.22 37.22 -3.23
C ARG A 65 0.51 38.41 -2.60
N ARG A 66 0.71 39.63 -3.11
CA ARG A 66 0.09 40.85 -2.54
C ARG A 66 -1.45 40.81 -2.62
N ARG A 67 -2.02 40.22 -3.67
CA ARG A 67 -3.46 40.13 -3.90
C ARG A 67 -4.14 39.01 -3.09
N HIS A 68 -3.49 37.86 -2.96
CA HIS A 68 -4.10 36.64 -2.45
C HIS A 68 -3.64 36.24 -1.04
N TYR A 69 -2.39 36.52 -0.65
CA TYR A 69 -1.85 36.16 0.68
C TYR A 69 -2.18 37.25 1.71
N SER A 70 -3.43 37.27 2.16
CA SER A 70 -3.97 38.25 3.11
C SER A 70 -4.66 37.54 4.28
N ALA A 71 -4.47 38.03 5.50
CA ALA A 71 -4.88 37.32 6.72
C ALA A 71 -6.38 36.96 6.77
N HIS A 72 -7.27 37.78 6.21
CA HIS A 72 -8.72 37.51 6.21
C HIS A 72 -9.16 36.35 5.30
N ARG A 73 -8.23 35.76 4.52
CA ARG A 73 -8.44 34.56 3.71
C ARG A 73 -7.60 33.37 4.16
N MET A 74 -6.90 33.49 5.27
CA MET A 74 -6.06 32.42 5.79
C MET A 74 -6.79 31.70 6.93
N THR A 75 -6.66 30.38 6.94
CA THR A 75 -6.99 29.52 8.08
C THR A 75 -5.69 28.93 8.61
N LEU A 76 -5.68 28.55 9.89
CA LEU A 76 -4.49 28.00 10.54
C LEU A 76 -4.90 27.03 11.63
N ALA A 77 -4.35 25.82 11.58
CA ALA A 77 -4.42 24.84 12.67
C ALA A 77 -3.00 24.59 13.23
N VAL A 78 -2.89 24.45 14.55
CA VAL A 78 -1.63 24.15 15.25
C VAL A 78 -1.89 23.09 16.31
N GLN A 79 -1.10 22.02 16.30
CA GLN A 79 -1.14 20.96 17.30
C GLN A 79 0.19 20.90 18.06
N ALA A 80 0.15 21.04 19.39
CA ALA A 80 1.32 20.85 20.25
C ALA A 80 0.92 20.41 21.66
N ARG A 81 1.88 19.89 22.42
CA ARG A 81 1.71 19.51 23.85
C ARG A 81 1.84 20.72 24.78
N MET A 82 1.10 21.78 24.49
CA MET A 82 1.08 23.04 25.24
C MET A 82 -0.36 23.36 25.64
N SER A 83 -0.56 24.16 26.69
CA SER A 83 -1.90 24.66 27.02
C SER A 83 -2.45 25.53 25.89
N LEU A 84 -3.78 25.55 25.71
CA LEU A 84 -4.44 26.39 24.70
C LEU A 84 -4.06 27.87 24.83
N ASP A 85 -3.96 28.42 26.04
CA ASP A 85 -3.57 29.83 26.25
C ASP A 85 -2.16 30.13 25.69
N ALA A 86 -1.21 29.22 25.95
CA ALA A 86 0.15 29.34 25.42
C ALA A 86 0.16 29.21 23.90
N LEU A 87 -0.55 28.21 23.33
CA LEU A 87 -0.68 28.05 21.88
C LEU A 87 -1.29 29.29 21.22
N GLN A 88 -2.35 29.83 21.81
CA GLN A 88 -2.98 31.05 21.32
C GLN A 88 -1.99 32.22 21.33
N GLN A 89 -1.23 32.41 22.41
CA GLN A 89 -0.22 33.47 22.47
C GLN A 89 0.86 33.28 21.39
N TYR A 90 1.35 32.05 21.21
CA TYR A 90 2.30 31.72 20.14
C TYR A 90 1.74 32.03 18.74
N VAL A 91 0.47 31.68 18.48
CA VAL A 91 -0.20 31.97 17.21
C VAL A 91 -0.33 33.48 17.00
N VAL A 92 -0.74 34.24 18.01
CA VAL A 92 -0.87 35.70 17.95
C VAL A 92 0.49 36.36 17.71
N ASP A 93 1.53 35.95 18.45
CA ASP A 93 2.87 36.52 18.35
C ASP A 93 3.52 36.23 16.99
N THR A 94 3.22 35.07 16.39
CA THR A 94 3.83 34.62 15.14
C THR A 94 3.05 35.07 13.91
N PHE A 95 1.72 34.88 13.90
CA PHE A 95 0.86 35.06 12.73
C PHE A 95 -0.05 36.29 12.83
N GLY A 96 -0.21 36.88 14.03
CA GLY A 96 -1.07 38.06 14.23
C GLY A 96 -0.60 39.33 13.52
N GLN A 97 0.64 39.35 13.03
CA GLN A 97 1.20 40.46 12.24
C GLN A 97 1.00 40.32 10.72
N ILE A 98 0.37 39.22 10.25
CA ILE A 98 0.11 39.06 8.81
C ILE A 98 -0.89 40.14 8.36
N PRO A 99 -0.57 40.91 7.30
CA PRO A 99 -1.41 42.03 6.89
C PRO A 99 -2.72 41.56 6.26
N THR A 100 -3.76 42.37 6.44
CA THR A 100 -5.04 42.26 5.74
C THR A 100 -5.14 43.32 4.65
N ASN A 101 -5.29 42.91 3.40
CA ASN A 101 -5.52 43.83 2.28
C ASN A 101 -7.01 44.18 2.07
N SER A 102 -7.93 43.48 2.76
CA SER A 102 -9.39 43.64 2.71
C SER A 102 -10.02 43.56 1.32
N LEU A 103 -9.29 43.02 0.33
CA LEU A 103 -9.83 42.83 -1.01
C LEU A 103 -10.86 41.69 -1.03
N PRO A 104 -11.90 41.75 -1.87
CA PRO A 104 -12.82 40.63 -2.05
C PRO A 104 -12.13 39.44 -2.73
N SER A 105 -12.63 38.23 -2.51
CA SER A 105 -12.25 37.07 -3.32
C SER A 105 -12.54 37.32 -4.80
N GLU A 106 -11.94 36.54 -5.69
CA GLU A 106 -12.36 36.54 -7.09
C GLU A 106 -13.77 36.00 -7.21
N ASP A 107 -14.56 36.59 -8.11
CA ASP A 107 -15.93 36.17 -8.37
C ASP A 107 -15.93 35.12 -9.49
N PHE A 108 -16.17 33.87 -9.11
CA PHE A 108 -16.28 32.75 -10.04
C PHE A 108 -17.73 32.43 -10.43
N SER A 109 -18.72 33.20 -9.94
CA SER A 109 -20.13 32.99 -10.30
C SER A 109 -20.44 33.06 -11.80
N PRO A 110 -19.72 33.82 -12.65
CA PRO A 110 -19.92 33.78 -14.10
C PRO A 110 -19.59 32.43 -14.75
N TYR A 111 -18.80 31.60 -14.06
CA TYR A 111 -18.39 30.27 -14.49
C TYR A 111 -19.19 29.16 -13.81
N ALA A 112 -20.24 29.51 -13.06
CA ALA A 112 -21.11 28.52 -12.43
C ALA A 112 -21.76 27.62 -13.49
N PHE A 113 -21.82 26.33 -13.19
CA PHE A 113 -22.38 25.33 -14.10
C PHE A 113 -23.83 25.62 -14.45
N THR A 114 -24.13 25.52 -15.73
CA THR A 114 -25.49 25.38 -16.27
C THR A 114 -25.53 24.22 -17.27
N PRO A 115 -26.60 23.41 -17.31
CA PRO A 115 -26.69 22.25 -18.21
C PRO A 115 -26.46 22.57 -19.70
N ASN A 116 -26.75 23.81 -20.11
CA ASN A 116 -26.60 24.27 -21.49
C ASN A 116 -25.14 24.64 -21.85
N GLN A 117 -24.23 24.77 -20.88
CA GLN A 117 -22.82 25.08 -21.13
C GLN A 117 -21.98 23.83 -21.45
N ILE A 118 -22.53 22.64 -21.28
CA ILE A 118 -21.86 21.40 -21.71
C ILE A 118 -21.82 21.38 -23.23
N THR A 119 -20.60 21.48 -23.76
CA THR A 119 -20.32 21.48 -25.19
C THR A 119 -20.37 20.06 -25.76
N ASP A 120 -20.58 19.95 -27.06
CA ASP A 120 -20.48 18.67 -27.78
C ASP A 120 -19.06 18.10 -27.68
N GLU A 121 -18.04 18.96 -27.55
CA GLU A 121 -16.66 18.55 -27.28
C GLU A 121 -16.57 17.81 -25.94
N PHE A 122 -17.12 18.36 -24.85
CA PHE A 122 -17.16 17.67 -23.57
C PHE A 122 -17.99 16.38 -23.65
N ALA A 123 -19.17 16.42 -24.28
CA ALA A 123 -20.10 15.29 -24.39
C ALA A 123 -19.73 14.32 -25.53
N SER A 124 -18.52 13.78 -25.50
CA SER A 124 -17.96 12.90 -26.54
C SER A 124 -17.29 11.64 -25.95
N ILE A 125 -16.98 10.68 -26.83
CA ILE A 125 -16.12 9.54 -26.56
C ILE A 125 -14.66 9.90 -26.90
N TYR A 126 -13.76 9.56 -26.01
CA TYR A 126 -12.32 9.75 -26.16
C TYR A 126 -11.62 8.39 -26.02
N TYR A 127 -10.99 7.93 -27.09
CA TYR A 127 -10.06 6.81 -27.03
C TYR A 127 -8.69 7.37 -26.67
N VAL A 128 -8.18 7.02 -25.49
CA VAL A 128 -6.97 7.62 -24.92
C VAL A 128 -5.88 6.55 -24.85
N LYS A 129 -4.68 6.86 -25.35
CA LYS A 129 -3.55 5.94 -25.32
C LYS A 129 -2.94 5.89 -23.92
N PRO A 130 -3.02 4.74 -23.21
CA PRO A 130 -2.43 4.65 -21.88
C PRO A 130 -0.91 4.39 -21.96
N VAL A 131 -0.21 4.87 -20.94
CA VAL A 131 1.21 4.58 -20.69
C VAL A 131 1.36 3.20 -20.07
N SER A 132 0.45 2.84 -19.16
CA SER A 132 0.42 1.53 -18.50
C SER A 132 -0.38 0.50 -19.32
N ASP A 133 -0.16 -0.79 -19.09
CA ASP A 133 -1.04 -1.86 -19.61
C ASP A 133 -2.36 -1.91 -18.80
N THR A 134 -3.23 -0.93 -19.03
CA THR A 134 -4.57 -0.81 -18.43
C THR A 134 -5.67 -0.98 -19.48
N THR A 135 -6.87 -1.32 -19.02
CA THR A 135 -8.08 -1.41 -19.84
C THR A 135 -9.24 -0.95 -18.97
N GLU A 136 -9.73 0.27 -19.20
CA GLU A 136 -10.74 0.89 -18.36
C GLU A 136 -11.59 1.90 -19.15
N VAL A 137 -12.80 2.13 -18.65
CA VAL A 137 -13.71 3.16 -19.16
C VAL A 137 -14.12 4.10 -18.03
N HIS A 138 -14.09 5.40 -18.31
CA HIS A 138 -14.48 6.46 -17.38
C HIS A 138 -15.67 7.22 -17.96
N LEU A 139 -16.72 7.39 -17.15
CA LEU A 139 -17.87 8.22 -17.45
C LEU A 139 -17.86 9.41 -16.49
N THR A 140 -17.90 10.64 -17.00
CA THR A 140 -17.89 11.85 -16.16
C THR A 140 -19.07 12.75 -16.52
N TRP A 141 -19.82 13.15 -15.50
CA TRP A 141 -20.86 14.17 -15.59
C TRP A 141 -20.43 15.42 -14.84
N CYS A 142 -20.60 16.58 -15.46
CA CYS A 142 -20.47 17.87 -14.80
C CYS A 142 -21.85 18.31 -14.29
N MET A 143 -21.90 18.76 -13.04
CA MET A 143 -23.14 19.16 -12.36
C MET A 143 -22.93 20.47 -11.58
N ARG A 144 -24.01 21.01 -11.03
CA ARG A 144 -23.96 22.19 -10.17
C ARG A 144 -23.01 21.96 -9.00
N SER A 145 -22.44 23.05 -8.46
CA SER A 145 -21.61 22.97 -7.27
C SER A 145 -22.40 22.34 -6.11
N LEU A 146 -21.78 21.38 -5.44
CA LEU A 146 -22.32 20.67 -4.29
C LEU A 146 -21.69 21.10 -2.96
N VAL A 147 -20.74 22.06 -2.97
CA VAL A 147 -19.96 22.50 -1.79
C VAL A 147 -20.85 22.90 -0.62
N SER A 148 -21.98 23.57 -0.89
CA SER A 148 -22.93 23.98 0.15
C SER A 148 -23.80 22.84 0.71
N GLU A 149 -23.77 21.65 0.10
CA GLU A 149 -24.60 20.49 0.43
C GLU A 149 -23.84 19.41 1.20
N TYR A 150 -22.72 19.78 1.83
CA TYR A 150 -21.93 18.87 2.68
C TYR A 150 -22.74 18.21 3.81
N GLN A 151 -23.89 18.77 4.21
CA GLN A 151 -24.73 18.17 5.26
C GLN A 151 -25.49 16.92 4.79
N SER A 152 -25.85 16.86 3.52
CA SER A 152 -26.64 15.77 2.92
C SER A 152 -25.83 14.88 1.97
N LYS A 153 -24.74 15.39 1.40
CA LYS A 153 -23.79 14.67 0.52
C LYS A 153 -24.50 13.81 -0.55
N PRO A 154 -25.39 14.40 -1.37
CA PRO A 154 -26.23 13.63 -2.29
C PRO A 154 -25.41 12.85 -3.33
N HIS A 155 -24.27 13.38 -3.78
CA HIS A 155 -23.37 12.69 -4.70
C HIS A 155 -22.68 11.48 -4.06
N GLN A 156 -22.29 11.56 -2.78
CA GLN A 156 -21.72 10.41 -2.09
C GLN A 156 -22.75 9.28 -1.89
N TYR A 157 -24.01 9.62 -1.60
CA TYR A 157 -25.10 8.61 -1.54
C TYR A 157 -25.25 7.87 -2.88
N ILE A 158 -25.21 8.59 -4.01
CA ILE A 158 -25.31 7.99 -5.35
C ILE A 158 -24.07 7.16 -5.66
N SER A 159 -22.89 7.66 -5.29
CA SER A 159 -21.63 6.94 -5.43
C SER A 159 -21.64 5.63 -4.64
N HIS A 160 -22.15 5.63 -3.41
CA HIS A 160 -22.28 4.42 -2.59
C HIS A 160 -23.11 3.34 -3.29
N LEU A 161 -24.18 3.71 -3.99
CA LEU A 161 -25.04 2.75 -4.71
C LEU A 161 -24.45 2.33 -6.06
N LEU A 162 -23.96 3.28 -6.87
CA LEU A 162 -23.43 2.99 -8.19
C LEU A 162 -22.09 2.23 -8.12
N GLY A 163 -21.31 2.49 -7.08
CA GLY A 163 -20.07 1.79 -6.76
C GLY A 163 -20.24 0.59 -5.82
N HIS A 164 -21.47 0.21 -5.49
CA HIS A 164 -21.73 -0.96 -4.62
C HIS A 164 -21.18 -2.23 -5.30
N GLU A 165 -20.50 -3.10 -4.56
CA GLU A 165 -19.92 -4.33 -5.13
C GLU A 165 -20.63 -5.62 -4.68
N GLY A 166 -21.58 -5.52 -3.75
CA GLY A 166 -22.37 -6.66 -3.29
C GLY A 166 -23.43 -7.12 -4.29
N LYS A 167 -24.19 -8.15 -3.92
CA LYS A 167 -25.21 -8.78 -4.76
C LYS A 167 -26.26 -7.79 -5.27
N GLY A 168 -26.61 -7.93 -6.55
CA GLY A 168 -27.59 -7.07 -7.24
C GLY A 168 -27.01 -5.75 -7.77
N SER A 169 -25.72 -5.49 -7.54
CA SER A 169 -25.02 -4.31 -8.05
C SER A 169 -24.68 -4.37 -9.54
N LEU A 170 -24.34 -3.20 -10.08
CA LEU A 170 -23.76 -3.05 -11.41
C LEU A 170 -22.48 -3.90 -11.56
N LEU A 171 -21.55 -3.82 -10.61
CA LEU A 171 -20.31 -4.60 -10.69
C LEU A 171 -20.57 -6.12 -10.62
N SER A 172 -21.48 -6.58 -9.76
CA SER A 172 -21.85 -8.01 -9.69
C SER A 172 -22.34 -8.53 -11.04
N TYR A 173 -23.17 -7.77 -11.75
CA TYR A 173 -23.63 -8.11 -13.10
C TYR A 173 -22.48 -8.17 -14.11
N LEU A 174 -21.65 -7.13 -14.17
CA LEU A 174 -20.52 -7.06 -15.11
C LEU A 174 -19.49 -8.16 -14.84
N ARG A 175 -19.26 -8.52 -13.57
CA ARG A 175 -18.37 -9.62 -13.18
C ARG A 175 -18.89 -10.99 -13.60
N LYS A 176 -20.21 -11.25 -13.48
CA LYS A 176 -20.82 -12.51 -13.93
C LYS A 176 -20.67 -12.75 -15.43
N LYS A 177 -20.60 -11.67 -16.21
CA LYS A 177 -20.29 -11.70 -17.66
C LYS A 177 -18.80 -11.65 -17.97
N VAL A 178 -17.94 -11.57 -16.95
CA VAL A 178 -16.48 -11.44 -17.08
C VAL A 178 -16.09 -10.17 -17.85
N TRP A 179 -16.92 -9.12 -17.81
CA TRP A 179 -16.65 -7.85 -18.50
C TRP A 179 -15.85 -6.86 -17.65
N ALA A 180 -16.01 -6.87 -16.32
CA ALA A 180 -15.31 -5.95 -15.43
C ALA A 180 -14.74 -6.66 -14.19
N LEU A 181 -13.69 -6.06 -13.62
CA LEU A 181 -12.99 -6.55 -12.43
C LEU A 181 -13.14 -5.64 -11.20
N GLY A 182 -13.52 -4.38 -11.42
CA GLY A 182 -13.69 -3.37 -10.38
C GLY A 182 -14.44 -2.14 -10.89
N ILE A 183 -15.02 -1.39 -9.98
CA ILE A 183 -15.71 -0.11 -10.25
C ILE A 183 -15.30 0.90 -9.18
N TYR A 184 -15.13 2.15 -9.57
CA TYR A 184 -14.88 3.27 -8.66
C TYR A 184 -15.79 4.41 -9.07
N THR A 185 -16.50 5.02 -8.12
CA THR A 185 -17.47 6.08 -8.43
C THR A 185 -17.34 7.23 -7.46
N GLY A 186 -17.86 8.39 -7.84
CA GLY A 186 -17.91 9.58 -7.00
C GLY A 186 -16.89 10.63 -7.43
N ASN A 187 -16.46 11.43 -6.46
CA ASN A 187 -15.41 12.42 -6.63
C ASN A 187 -14.54 12.52 -5.37
N SER A 188 -13.41 13.19 -5.51
CA SER A 188 -12.42 13.36 -4.44
C SER A 188 -12.76 14.50 -3.45
N GLU A 189 -13.92 15.16 -3.60
CA GLU A 189 -14.31 16.40 -2.88
C GLU A 189 -13.22 17.49 -2.83
N SER A 190 -12.28 17.45 -3.77
CA SER A 190 -11.14 18.34 -3.82
C SER A 190 -10.73 18.62 -5.27
N GLY A 191 -9.75 19.51 -5.43
CA GLY A 191 -9.14 19.79 -6.73
C GLY A 191 -10.14 20.24 -7.79
N ILE A 192 -10.04 19.66 -8.99
CA ILE A 192 -10.88 20.01 -10.13
C ILE A 192 -12.27 19.38 -10.09
N ASP A 193 -12.49 18.37 -9.23
CA ASP A 193 -13.74 17.62 -9.19
C ASP A 193 -14.81 18.31 -8.33
N TYR A 194 -14.41 19.21 -7.42
CA TYR A 194 -15.31 19.79 -6.44
C TYR A 194 -14.98 21.26 -6.18
N THR A 195 -15.67 22.15 -6.89
CA THR A 195 -15.38 23.58 -6.90
C THR A 195 -16.62 24.41 -6.58
N SER A 196 -16.43 25.71 -6.33
CA SER A 196 -17.53 26.68 -6.22
C SER A 196 -18.27 26.92 -7.55
N MET A 197 -17.70 26.48 -8.69
CA MET A 197 -18.29 26.63 -10.02
C MET A 197 -19.15 25.42 -10.40
N TYR A 198 -18.65 24.23 -10.14
CA TYR A 198 -19.25 22.95 -10.55
C TYR A 198 -18.72 21.80 -9.69
N SER A 199 -19.38 20.66 -9.78
CA SER A 199 -18.86 19.38 -9.29
C SER A 199 -18.82 18.37 -10.44
N LEU A 200 -17.81 17.51 -10.48
CA LEU A 200 -17.75 16.36 -11.36
C LEU A 200 -18.19 15.13 -10.58
N PHE A 201 -18.90 14.24 -11.25
CA PHE A 201 -19.15 12.90 -10.77
C PHE A 201 -18.61 11.93 -11.81
N SER A 202 -17.72 11.05 -11.40
CA SER A 202 -17.09 10.09 -12.29
C SER A 202 -17.40 8.65 -11.89
N THR A 203 -17.50 7.78 -12.88
CA THR A 203 -17.60 6.33 -12.75
C THR A 203 -16.53 5.69 -13.61
N GLN A 204 -15.55 5.06 -12.98
CA GLN A 204 -14.50 4.26 -13.61
C GLN A 204 -14.86 2.77 -13.51
N VAL A 205 -14.80 2.06 -14.62
CA VAL A 205 -14.94 0.60 -14.67
C VAL A 205 -13.65 0.00 -15.21
N VAL A 206 -13.03 -0.91 -14.44
CA VAL A 206 -11.85 -1.66 -14.86
C VAL A 206 -12.30 -2.86 -15.67
N LEU A 207 -12.00 -2.87 -16.97
CA LEU A 207 -12.51 -3.86 -17.92
C LEU A 207 -11.56 -5.04 -18.09
N THR A 208 -12.13 -6.18 -18.47
CA THR A 208 -11.38 -7.26 -19.11
C THR A 208 -11.26 -7.02 -20.62
N LYS A 209 -10.53 -7.88 -21.33
CA LYS A 209 -10.52 -7.86 -22.79
C LYS A 209 -11.92 -8.10 -23.36
N GLU A 210 -12.64 -9.10 -22.85
CA GLU A 210 -14.04 -9.37 -23.22
C GLU A 210 -14.95 -8.17 -22.97
N GLY A 211 -14.79 -7.46 -21.84
CA GLY A 211 -15.58 -6.27 -21.55
C GLY A 211 -15.27 -5.09 -22.45
N LEU A 212 -14.03 -4.96 -22.94
CA LEU A 212 -13.66 -3.96 -23.95
C LEU A 212 -14.35 -4.26 -25.29
N ASP A 213 -14.43 -5.53 -25.66
CA ASP A 213 -15.05 -5.96 -26.92
C ASP A 213 -16.59 -5.84 -26.88
N HIS A 214 -17.18 -5.74 -25.68
CA HIS A 214 -18.60 -5.51 -25.43
C HIS A 214 -18.87 -4.14 -24.78
N ILE A 215 -18.06 -3.12 -25.12
CA ILE A 215 -18.11 -1.81 -24.47
C ILE A 215 -19.50 -1.15 -24.55
N ASP A 216 -20.24 -1.36 -25.63
CA ASP A 216 -21.58 -0.80 -25.82
C ASP A 216 -22.59 -1.40 -24.82
N GLU A 217 -22.54 -2.71 -24.59
CA GLU A 217 -23.36 -3.40 -23.59
C GLU A 217 -22.94 -3.03 -22.16
N VAL A 218 -21.65 -2.81 -21.91
CA VAL A 218 -21.16 -2.32 -20.62
C VAL A 218 -21.73 -0.93 -20.32
N LEU A 219 -21.66 -0.01 -21.28
CA LEU A 219 -22.22 1.34 -21.15
C LEU A 219 -23.74 1.31 -20.96
N GLU A 220 -24.45 0.45 -21.72
CA GLU A 220 -25.89 0.24 -21.54
C GLU A 220 -26.22 -0.24 -20.12
N ALA A 221 -25.46 -1.19 -19.58
CA ALA A 221 -25.67 -1.70 -18.22
C ALA A 221 -25.51 -0.60 -17.16
N ILE A 222 -24.55 0.32 -17.35
CA ILE A 222 -24.36 1.49 -16.46
C ILE A 222 -25.60 2.39 -16.50
N PHE A 223 -26.10 2.74 -17.70
CA PHE A 223 -27.29 3.57 -17.84
C PHE A 223 -28.57 2.87 -17.36
N SER A 224 -28.70 1.56 -17.56
CA SER A 224 -29.79 0.75 -17.01
C SER A 224 -29.79 0.78 -15.47
N TYR A 225 -28.61 0.72 -14.83
CA TYR A 225 -28.49 0.85 -13.38
C TYR A 225 -28.85 2.27 -12.90
N ILE A 226 -28.40 3.32 -13.60
CA ILE A 226 -28.79 4.71 -13.29
C ILE A 226 -30.32 4.88 -13.41
N ASN A 227 -30.94 4.29 -14.44
CA ASN A 227 -32.40 4.31 -14.62
C ASN A 227 -33.12 3.54 -13.50
N MET A 228 -32.56 2.44 -13.00
CA MET A 228 -33.05 1.74 -11.81
C MET A 228 -33.04 2.68 -10.59
N LEU A 229 -31.92 3.38 -10.34
CA LEU A 229 -31.81 4.33 -9.22
C LEU A 229 -32.82 5.48 -9.34
N ARG A 230 -33.08 5.97 -10.56
CA ARG A 230 -34.13 6.99 -10.81
C ARG A 230 -35.54 6.46 -10.54
N HIS A 231 -35.82 5.22 -10.96
CA HIS A 231 -37.15 4.61 -10.82
C HIS A 231 -37.48 4.29 -9.36
N VAL A 232 -36.52 3.70 -8.63
CA VAL A 232 -36.68 3.34 -7.22
C VAL A 232 -36.65 4.58 -6.33
N GLY A 233 -35.82 5.57 -6.67
CA GLY A 233 -35.66 6.81 -5.93
C GLY A 233 -34.81 6.66 -4.64
N PRO A 234 -34.63 7.77 -3.90
CA PRO A 234 -33.86 7.78 -2.65
C PRO A 234 -34.48 6.87 -1.57
N ASN A 235 -33.64 6.19 -0.79
CA ASN A 235 -34.05 5.26 0.26
C ASN A 235 -33.45 5.67 1.61
N GLU A 236 -34.31 5.96 2.59
CA GLU A 236 -33.88 6.46 3.91
C GLU A 236 -33.11 5.42 4.73
N ARG A 237 -33.42 4.13 4.60
CA ARG A 237 -32.66 3.06 5.29
C ARG A 237 -31.19 3.10 4.86
N ILE A 238 -30.93 3.17 3.55
CA ILE A 238 -29.56 3.19 3.01
C ILE A 238 -28.82 4.44 3.48
N TYR A 239 -29.49 5.59 3.48
CA TYR A 239 -28.91 6.81 4.05
C TYR A 239 -28.53 6.63 5.53
N ASN A 240 -29.42 6.03 6.33
CA ASN A 240 -29.17 5.78 7.75
C ASN A 240 -28.04 4.75 7.98
N GLU A 241 -27.90 3.75 7.10
CA GLU A 241 -26.78 2.80 7.15
C GLU A 241 -25.45 3.51 6.87
N ILE A 242 -25.37 4.31 5.79
CA ILE A 242 -24.18 5.13 5.47
C ILE A 242 -23.84 6.05 6.64
N LYS A 243 -24.84 6.77 7.17
CA LYS A 243 -24.66 7.65 8.32
C LYS A 243 -24.15 6.88 9.55
N THR A 244 -24.69 5.69 9.83
CA THR A 244 -24.26 4.86 10.96
C THR A 244 -22.82 4.39 10.81
N ILE A 245 -22.43 4.00 9.59
CA ILE A 245 -21.06 3.63 9.25
C ILE A 245 -20.12 4.80 9.54
N GLU A 246 -20.40 5.99 8.98
CA GLU A 246 -19.53 7.16 9.18
C GLU A 246 -19.51 7.66 10.62
N ASP A 247 -20.64 7.69 11.32
CA ASP A 247 -20.73 8.07 12.73
C ASP A 247 -19.88 7.12 13.60
N THR A 248 -19.95 5.82 13.33
CA THR A 248 -19.19 4.80 14.04
C THR A 248 -17.70 4.93 13.76
N SER A 249 -17.34 5.03 12.47
CA SER A 249 -15.98 5.16 12.00
C SER A 249 -15.30 6.42 12.54
N PHE A 250 -16.04 7.54 12.63
CA PHE A 250 -15.57 8.77 13.25
C PHE A 250 -15.41 8.63 14.77
N ARG A 251 -16.37 7.99 15.47
CA ARG A 251 -16.31 7.80 16.93
C ARG A 251 -15.06 7.02 17.37
N PHE A 252 -14.60 6.09 16.55
CA PHE A 252 -13.47 5.20 16.86
C PHE A 252 -12.26 5.41 15.94
N ILE A 253 -12.17 6.55 15.25
CA ILE A 253 -11.00 6.87 14.46
C ILE A 253 -9.75 6.96 15.36
N GLU A 254 -8.64 6.39 14.90
CA GLU A 254 -7.35 6.51 15.56
C GLU A 254 -6.70 7.88 15.24
N GLU A 255 -5.80 8.35 16.10
CA GLU A 255 -5.12 9.64 15.89
C GLU A 255 -4.24 9.58 14.63
N SER A 256 -4.53 10.41 13.63
CA SER A 256 -3.73 10.50 12.42
C SER A 256 -2.41 11.24 12.66
N GLN A 257 -1.53 11.25 11.65
CA GLN A 257 -0.27 12.01 11.78
C GLN A 257 -0.58 13.50 12.01
N PRO A 258 0.03 14.14 13.03
CA PRO A 258 -0.29 15.53 13.36
C PRO A 258 -0.18 16.52 12.19
N ALA A 259 0.74 16.28 11.26
CA ALA A 259 0.90 17.12 10.07
C ALA A 259 -0.31 17.03 9.13
N GLU A 260 -0.78 15.80 8.83
CA GLU A 260 -1.96 15.56 7.99
C GLU A 260 -3.23 16.09 8.67
N TYR A 261 -3.33 15.93 10.00
CA TYR A 261 -4.48 16.39 10.76
C TYR A 261 -4.64 17.92 10.73
N VAL A 262 -3.56 18.66 10.97
CA VAL A 262 -3.63 20.14 10.93
C VAL A 262 -3.81 20.67 9.50
N GLU A 263 -3.30 19.97 8.50
CA GLU A 263 -3.53 20.29 7.08
C GLU A 263 -5.02 20.18 6.74
N SER A 264 -5.62 19.01 6.99
CA SER A 264 -7.06 18.79 6.77
C SER A 264 -7.92 19.77 7.56
N LEU A 265 -7.61 20.04 8.83
CA LEU A 265 -8.38 21.00 9.62
C LEU A 265 -8.29 22.43 9.06
N ALA A 266 -7.11 22.85 8.59
CA ALA A 266 -6.94 24.15 7.95
C ALA A 266 -7.77 24.26 6.67
N GLU A 267 -7.83 23.20 5.86
CA GLU A 267 -8.69 23.15 4.67
C GLU A 267 -10.18 23.18 5.03
N ASN A 268 -10.61 22.36 5.98
CA ASN A 268 -12.00 22.26 6.45
C ASN A 268 -12.54 23.61 6.95
N MET A 269 -11.68 24.46 7.54
CA MET A 269 -12.05 25.81 7.96
C MET A 269 -12.44 26.75 6.80
N HIS A 270 -12.10 26.41 5.55
CA HIS A 270 -12.55 27.15 4.37
C HIS A 270 -13.95 26.74 3.90
N PHE A 271 -14.41 25.53 4.22
CA PHE A 271 -15.62 24.95 3.64
C PHE A 271 -16.77 24.82 4.65
N PHE A 272 -16.46 24.61 5.92
CA PHE A 272 -17.45 24.25 6.93
C PHE A 272 -17.60 25.35 8.00
N PRO A 273 -18.75 25.42 8.70
CA PRO A 273 -18.87 26.27 9.87
C PRO A 273 -18.07 25.70 11.07
N PRO A 274 -17.77 26.52 12.11
CA PRO A 274 -16.90 26.12 13.22
C PRO A 274 -17.29 24.83 13.94
N GLU A 275 -18.59 24.58 14.10
CA GLU A 275 -19.12 23.35 14.70
C GLU A 275 -18.81 22.08 13.90
N HIS A 276 -18.43 22.22 12.62
CA HIS A 276 -18.19 21.12 11.69
C HIS A 276 -16.75 21.08 11.13
N TYR A 277 -15.80 21.86 11.67
CA TYR A 277 -14.40 21.82 11.18
C TYR A 277 -13.76 20.42 11.24
N ILE A 278 -14.16 19.60 12.22
CA ILE A 278 -13.61 18.25 12.43
C ILE A 278 -14.44 17.16 11.73
N THR A 279 -15.70 17.46 11.39
CA THR A 279 -16.70 16.45 11.03
C THR A 279 -17.40 16.71 9.69
N GLY A 280 -17.24 17.89 9.10
CA GLY A 280 -18.05 18.36 7.97
C GLY A 280 -17.77 17.63 6.65
N ASP A 281 -16.53 17.22 6.43
CA ASP A 281 -16.09 16.39 5.31
C ASP A 281 -16.61 14.94 5.42
N ARG A 282 -16.86 14.45 6.63
CA ARG A 282 -17.16 13.03 6.86
C ARG A 282 -18.61 12.72 7.24
N LEU A 283 -19.15 13.41 8.24
CA LEU A 283 -20.45 13.05 8.83
C LEU A 283 -21.64 13.49 7.99
N TYR A 284 -22.73 12.76 8.14
CA TYR A 284 -24.00 13.00 7.48
C TYR A 284 -25.00 13.57 8.48
N TYR A 285 -25.55 14.75 8.18
CA TYR A 285 -26.38 15.51 9.13
C TYR A 285 -27.85 15.54 8.75
N LYS A 286 -28.17 15.51 7.46
CA LYS A 286 -29.54 15.65 6.94
C LYS A 286 -29.81 14.69 5.77
N TYR A 287 -30.89 13.92 5.87
CA TYR A 287 -31.42 13.20 4.71
C TYR A 287 -32.13 14.17 3.76
N ASP A 288 -31.64 14.29 2.53
CA ASP A 288 -32.20 15.18 1.50
C ASP A 288 -32.56 14.39 0.23
N PRO A 289 -33.75 13.74 0.19
CA PRO A 289 -34.15 12.96 -0.98
C PRO A 289 -34.28 13.83 -2.24
N LYS A 290 -34.66 15.11 -2.10
CA LYS A 290 -34.78 16.02 -3.24
C LYS A 290 -33.41 16.31 -3.86
N GLY A 291 -32.40 16.61 -3.05
CA GLY A 291 -31.02 16.80 -3.53
C GLY A 291 -30.47 15.56 -4.25
N ILE A 292 -30.72 14.36 -3.71
CA ILE A 292 -30.34 13.09 -4.35
C ILE A 292 -31.03 12.93 -5.71
N THR A 293 -32.34 13.19 -5.80
CA THR A 293 -33.08 13.12 -7.06
C THR A 293 -32.56 14.11 -8.11
N GLU A 294 -32.28 15.36 -7.73
CA GLU A 294 -31.77 16.38 -8.66
C GLU A 294 -30.38 16.02 -9.22
N VAL A 295 -29.49 15.45 -8.40
CA VAL A 295 -28.19 14.97 -8.86
C VAL A 295 -28.36 13.79 -9.82
N LEU A 296 -29.20 12.79 -9.49
CA LEU A 296 -29.50 11.66 -10.40
C LEU A 296 -30.12 12.11 -11.73
N SER A 297 -30.98 13.14 -11.70
CA SER A 297 -31.58 13.72 -12.90
C SER A 297 -30.57 14.43 -13.80
N SER A 298 -29.40 14.82 -13.27
CA SER A 298 -28.33 15.47 -14.04
C SER A 298 -27.44 14.49 -14.81
N MET A 299 -27.49 13.19 -14.48
CA MET A 299 -26.66 12.13 -15.10
C MET A 299 -27.19 11.68 -16.47
N LEU A 300 -27.42 12.63 -17.37
CA LEU A 300 -28.08 12.39 -18.66
C LEU A 300 -27.12 11.72 -19.68
N PRO A 301 -27.61 10.79 -20.53
CA PRO A 301 -26.82 10.17 -21.59
C PRO A 301 -26.14 11.16 -22.54
N GLU A 302 -26.83 12.25 -22.90
CA GLU A 302 -26.35 13.27 -23.82
C GLU A 302 -25.39 14.30 -23.20
N LYS A 303 -25.10 14.19 -21.90
CA LYS A 303 -24.22 15.12 -21.15
C LYS A 303 -22.98 14.45 -20.57
N VAL A 304 -22.74 13.18 -20.90
CA VAL A 304 -21.62 12.38 -20.38
C VAL A 304 -20.36 12.59 -21.21
N ASN A 305 -19.21 12.68 -20.54
CA ASN A 305 -17.90 12.50 -21.15
C ASN A 305 -17.44 11.06 -20.95
N ILE A 306 -17.04 10.36 -22.02
CA ILE A 306 -16.60 8.96 -21.95
C ILE A 306 -15.13 8.88 -22.37
N MET A 307 -14.26 8.35 -21.51
CA MET A 307 -12.85 8.10 -21.84
C MET A 307 -12.54 6.60 -21.75
N ILE A 308 -12.06 6.00 -22.83
CA ILE A 308 -11.67 4.58 -22.91
C ILE A 308 -10.15 4.50 -23.03
N LEU A 309 -9.50 3.91 -22.03
CA LEU A 309 -8.05 3.75 -21.97
C LEU A 309 -7.70 2.29 -22.20
N SER A 310 -7.08 1.95 -23.33
CA SER A 310 -6.65 0.58 -23.62
C SER A 310 -5.58 0.51 -24.71
N ASN A 311 -4.70 -0.49 -24.64
CA ASN A 311 -3.79 -0.88 -25.72
C ASN A 311 -4.22 -2.19 -26.41
N LYS A 312 -5.43 -2.71 -26.10
CA LYS A 312 -5.88 -4.06 -26.45
C LYS A 312 -7.05 -4.09 -27.44
N TYR A 313 -7.29 -3.03 -28.20
CA TYR A 313 -8.34 -3.03 -29.22
C TYR A 313 -8.08 -4.11 -30.28
N GLU A 314 -9.14 -4.78 -30.76
CA GLU A 314 -9.01 -5.74 -31.87
C GLU A 314 -8.54 -5.03 -33.15
N THR A 315 -9.13 -3.87 -33.42
CA THR A 315 -8.70 -2.96 -34.47
C THR A 315 -7.89 -1.83 -33.84
N PRO A 316 -6.63 -1.61 -34.24
CA PRO A 316 -5.82 -0.53 -33.71
C PRO A 316 -6.53 0.83 -33.86
N VAL A 317 -6.56 1.60 -32.78
CA VAL A 317 -7.07 2.98 -32.79
C VAL A 317 -5.97 3.89 -33.35
N GLU A 318 -6.32 4.70 -34.34
CA GLU A 318 -5.46 5.78 -34.83
C GLU A 318 -5.67 7.02 -33.95
N TYR A 319 -4.63 7.40 -33.19
CA TYR A 319 -4.66 8.60 -32.35
C TYR A 319 -4.23 9.82 -33.18
N ASP A 320 -5.16 10.71 -33.46
CA ASP A 320 -5.02 11.86 -34.36
C ASP A 320 -4.84 13.21 -33.63
N ALA A 321 -4.97 13.21 -32.31
CA ALA A 321 -4.81 14.40 -31.48
C ALA A 321 -3.84 14.17 -30.30
N ILE A 322 -3.24 15.26 -29.81
CA ILE A 322 -2.28 15.26 -28.71
C ILE A 322 -2.60 16.41 -27.74
N GLU A 323 -2.81 16.09 -26.46
CA GLU A 323 -2.97 17.08 -25.39
C GLU A 323 -1.65 17.86 -25.16
N LYS A 324 -1.75 19.18 -24.98
CA LYS A 324 -0.62 20.13 -24.99
C LYS A 324 0.46 19.83 -23.94
N TRP A 325 0.09 19.48 -22.71
CA TRP A 325 0.99 19.52 -21.57
C TRP A 325 1.62 18.16 -21.27
N PHE A 326 0.80 17.11 -21.18
CA PHE A 326 1.24 15.76 -20.89
C PHE A 326 1.59 14.98 -22.17
N GLY A 327 1.24 15.48 -23.36
CA GLY A 327 1.42 14.74 -24.60
C GLY A 327 0.53 13.50 -24.65
N THR A 328 -0.70 13.62 -24.15
CA THR A 328 -1.69 12.54 -24.18
C THR A 328 -2.20 12.37 -25.60
N GLU A 329 -1.83 11.26 -26.24
CA GLU A 329 -2.36 10.89 -27.55
C GLU A 329 -3.79 10.36 -27.39
N TYR A 330 -4.73 10.90 -28.17
CA TYR A 330 -6.13 10.50 -28.13
C TYR A 330 -6.82 10.61 -29.49
N HIS A 331 -7.97 9.97 -29.61
CA HIS A 331 -8.92 10.13 -30.70
C HIS A 331 -10.29 10.48 -30.13
N ARG A 332 -10.93 11.52 -30.68
CA ARG A 332 -12.27 11.97 -30.26
C ARG A 332 -13.31 11.48 -31.27
N GLN A 333 -14.43 11.00 -30.75
CA GLN A 333 -15.60 10.62 -31.53
C GLN A 333 -16.87 11.14 -30.85
N ASP A 334 -17.82 11.66 -31.62
CA ASP A 334 -19.15 11.99 -31.11
C ASP A 334 -19.88 10.71 -30.68
N ILE A 335 -20.73 10.80 -29.65
CA ILE A 335 -21.52 9.65 -29.18
C ILE A 335 -22.52 9.26 -30.28
N PRO A 336 -22.55 8.00 -30.74
CA PRO A 336 -23.50 7.58 -31.76
C PRO A 336 -24.95 7.79 -31.30
N GLN A 337 -25.81 8.35 -32.16
CA GLN A 337 -27.22 8.58 -31.83
C GLN A 337 -27.94 7.28 -31.44
N GLU A 338 -27.56 6.16 -32.05
CA GLU A 338 -28.09 4.84 -31.69
C GLU A 338 -27.83 4.50 -30.22
N TRP A 339 -26.64 4.83 -29.71
CA TRP A 339 -26.28 4.59 -28.31
C TRP A 339 -27.09 5.50 -27.38
N LEU A 340 -27.19 6.80 -27.69
CA LEU A 340 -28.02 7.75 -26.93
C LEU A 340 -29.48 7.31 -26.85
N ASP A 341 -30.06 6.89 -27.98
CA ASP A 341 -31.43 6.40 -28.05
C ASP A 341 -31.63 5.13 -27.22
N ARG A 342 -30.62 4.24 -27.22
CA ARG A 342 -30.63 2.98 -26.46
C ARG A 342 -30.54 3.26 -24.96
N TRP A 343 -29.57 4.05 -24.53
CA TRP A 343 -29.34 4.41 -23.12
C TRP A 343 -30.50 5.21 -22.50
N SER A 344 -31.16 6.05 -23.30
CA SER A 344 -32.31 6.83 -22.82
C SER A 344 -33.57 5.98 -22.62
N LYS A 345 -33.67 4.83 -23.30
CA LYS A 345 -34.86 3.95 -23.30
C LYS A 345 -34.63 2.62 -22.57
N VAL A 346 -33.40 2.32 -22.15
CA VAL A 346 -33.09 1.05 -21.51
C VAL A 346 -33.81 0.93 -20.17
N GLU A 347 -34.59 -0.13 -20.04
CA GLU A 347 -35.28 -0.47 -18.79
C GLU A 347 -34.30 -1.07 -17.77
N PRO A 348 -34.56 -0.92 -16.46
CA PRO A 348 -33.79 -1.57 -15.40
C PRO A 348 -33.68 -3.08 -15.63
N TYR A 349 -32.45 -3.61 -15.69
CA TYR A 349 -32.25 -5.04 -15.78
C TYR A 349 -32.79 -5.75 -14.53
N LYS A 350 -33.43 -6.91 -14.72
CA LYS A 350 -34.09 -7.68 -13.64
C LYS A 350 -33.15 -8.12 -12.51
N HIS A 351 -31.85 -8.19 -12.78
CA HIS A 351 -30.84 -8.57 -11.79
C HIS A 351 -30.44 -7.40 -10.87
N PHE A 352 -30.76 -6.16 -11.24
CA PHE A 352 -30.44 -4.99 -10.46
C PHE A 352 -31.45 -4.78 -9.34
N HIS A 353 -30.95 -4.61 -8.12
CA HIS A 353 -31.74 -4.22 -6.97
C HIS A 353 -30.87 -3.42 -6.00
N LEU A 354 -31.53 -2.72 -5.07
CA LEU A 354 -30.82 -2.05 -3.97
C LEU A 354 -30.15 -3.09 -3.06
N PRO A 355 -29.06 -2.73 -2.36
CA PRO A 355 -28.42 -3.60 -1.37
C PRO A 355 -29.40 -4.08 -0.29
N GLU A 356 -29.21 -5.31 0.19
CA GLU A 356 -29.92 -5.82 1.37
C GLU A 356 -29.43 -5.13 2.66
N GLU A 357 -30.03 -5.44 3.80
CA GLU A 357 -29.60 -4.91 5.10
C GLU A 357 -28.22 -5.47 5.48
N ASN A 358 -27.32 -4.59 5.93
CA ASN A 358 -25.95 -4.98 6.24
C ASN A 358 -25.83 -5.60 7.64
N ILE A 359 -25.78 -6.93 7.69
CA ILE A 359 -25.66 -7.72 8.93
C ILE A 359 -24.34 -7.51 9.69
N TYR A 360 -23.33 -6.90 9.08
CA TYR A 360 -22.01 -6.69 9.70
C TYR A 360 -21.93 -5.40 10.50
N LEU A 361 -22.95 -4.52 10.45
CA LEU A 361 -22.99 -3.30 11.24
C LEU A 361 -22.91 -3.63 12.74
N THR A 362 -21.92 -3.03 13.41
CA THR A 362 -21.69 -3.25 14.84
C THR A 362 -22.65 -2.39 15.66
N THR A 363 -23.28 -3.01 16.65
CA THR A 363 -24.21 -2.37 17.59
C THR A 363 -23.70 -2.40 19.02
N ASN A 364 -22.75 -3.29 19.33
CA ASN A 364 -22.11 -3.41 20.63
C ASN A 364 -20.63 -2.99 20.53
N PHE A 365 -20.28 -1.92 21.23
CA PHE A 365 -18.92 -1.38 21.33
C PHE A 365 -18.34 -1.52 22.74
N ASP A 366 -18.92 -2.38 23.58
CA ASP A 366 -18.45 -2.59 24.94
C ASP A 366 -17.07 -3.25 24.95
N LEU A 367 -16.27 -2.86 25.95
CA LEU A 367 -14.95 -3.44 26.17
C LEU A 367 -15.07 -4.72 26.99
N VAL A 368 -14.52 -5.81 26.47
CA VAL A 368 -14.46 -7.11 27.12
C VAL A 368 -13.49 -7.02 28.31
N PRO A 369 -13.93 -7.35 29.54
CA PRO A 369 -13.05 -7.31 30.70
C PRO A 369 -11.98 -8.40 30.62
N PRO A 370 -10.76 -8.15 31.12
CA PRO A 370 -9.73 -9.17 31.20
C PRO A 370 -10.19 -10.36 32.05
N ALA A 371 -9.87 -11.58 31.60
CA ALA A 371 -10.18 -12.79 32.37
C ALA A 371 -9.47 -12.78 33.74
N GLY A 372 -10.07 -13.46 34.72
CA GLY A 372 -9.61 -13.49 36.13
C GLY A 372 -8.10 -13.68 36.31
N PRO A 373 -7.44 -14.62 35.61
CA PRO A 373 -5.99 -14.80 35.74
C PRO A 373 -5.13 -13.60 35.31
N TYR A 374 -5.55 -12.82 34.32
CA TYR A 374 -4.86 -11.58 33.94
C TYR A 374 -4.97 -10.54 35.06
N LEU A 375 -6.15 -10.39 35.66
CA LEU A 375 -6.39 -9.47 36.78
C LEU A 375 -5.59 -9.87 38.03
N GLN A 376 -5.53 -11.17 38.32
CA GLN A 376 -4.76 -11.70 39.44
C GLN A 376 -3.26 -11.45 39.26
N GLU A 377 -2.71 -11.76 38.08
CA GLU A 377 -1.29 -11.54 37.79
C GLU A 377 -0.93 -10.05 37.86
N ALA A 378 -1.79 -9.17 37.35
CA ALA A 378 -1.61 -7.73 37.45
C ALA A 378 -1.57 -7.26 38.91
N LYS A 379 -2.49 -7.76 39.75
CA LYS A 379 -2.52 -7.47 41.19
C LYS A 379 -1.28 -7.97 41.91
N GLU A 380 -0.83 -9.19 41.63
CA GLU A 380 0.40 -9.78 42.20
C GLU A 380 1.65 -8.94 41.88
N LEU A 381 1.72 -8.38 40.66
CA LEU A 381 2.82 -7.54 40.20
C LEU A 381 2.67 -6.05 40.56
N GLY A 382 1.55 -5.66 41.18
CA GLY A 382 1.22 -4.25 41.43
C GLY A 382 1.12 -3.42 40.14
N ILE A 383 0.60 -4.02 39.07
CA ILE A 383 0.37 -3.41 37.76
C ILE A 383 -1.07 -2.91 37.71
N ASP A 384 -1.22 -1.62 37.40
CA ASP A 384 -2.49 -1.09 36.92
C ASP A 384 -2.55 -1.29 35.41
N LEU A 385 -3.38 -2.23 34.94
CA LEU A 385 -3.51 -2.55 33.51
C LEU A 385 -3.95 -1.36 32.67
N LYS A 386 -4.62 -0.36 33.27
CA LYS A 386 -5.12 0.82 32.56
C LYS A 386 -4.06 1.92 32.42
N ASN A 387 -3.23 2.09 33.44
CA ASN A 387 -2.36 3.27 33.56
C ASN A 387 -0.86 2.97 33.53
N SER A 388 -0.45 1.70 33.72
CA SER A 388 0.97 1.35 33.68
C SER A 388 1.50 1.42 32.26
N SER A 389 2.69 2.03 32.08
CA SER A 389 3.34 2.01 30.78
C SER A 389 3.77 0.58 30.39
N VAL A 390 3.83 0.28 29.09
CA VAL A 390 4.33 -1.02 28.60
C VAL A 390 5.72 -1.33 29.15
N LYS A 391 6.57 -0.30 29.30
CA LYS A 391 7.91 -0.42 29.90
C LYS A 391 7.84 -0.84 31.37
N ASP A 392 6.91 -0.28 32.15
CA ASP A 392 6.74 -0.64 33.56
C ASP A 392 6.16 -2.05 33.72
N ILE A 393 5.19 -2.41 32.87
CA ILE A 393 4.64 -3.78 32.80
C ILE A 393 5.78 -4.75 32.51
N HIS A 394 6.54 -4.53 31.43
CA HIS A 394 7.66 -5.39 31.05
C HIS A 394 8.69 -5.51 32.17
N LYS A 395 9.10 -4.39 32.79
CA LYS A 395 10.07 -4.39 33.90
C LYS A 395 9.59 -5.22 35.09
N LYS A 396 8.32 -5.09 35.48
CA LYS A 396 7.74 -5.84 36.60
C LYS A 396 7.61 -7.32 36.28
N VAL A 397 7.11 -7.68 35.10
CA VAL A 397 7.01 -9.07 34.66
C VAL A 397 8.39 -9.72 34.56
N SER A 398 9.38 -9.05 33.96
CA SER A 398 10.74 -9.57 33.80
C SER A 398 11.52 -9.69 35.11
N SER A 399 11.11 -9.00 36.18
CA SER A 399 11.72 -9.15 37.51
C SER A 399 11.31 -10.44 38.23
N LYS A 400 10.20 -11.07 37.80
CA LYS A 400 9.69 -12.33 38.35
C LYS A 400 10.48 -13.49 37.75
N LYS A 401 11.18 -14.25 38.60
CA LYS A 401 12.03 -15.39 38.18
C LYS A 401 11.28 -16.71 38.03
N GLU A 402 10.04 -16.80 38.50
CA GLU A 402 9.26 -18.03 38.50
C GLU A 402 8.35 -18.12 37.28
N HIS A 403 8.49 -19.19 36.50
CA HIS A 403 7.55 -19.53 35.45
C HIS A 403 6.28 -20.13 36.06
N LYS A 404 5.14 -19.46 35.84
CA LYS A 404 3.84 -19.88 36.36
C LYS A 404 3.02 -20.50 35.24
N GLN A 405 2.48 -21.69 35.50
CA GLN A 405 1.43 -22.28 34.67
C GLN A 405 0.08 -21.75 35.13
N VAL A 406 -0.75 -21.30 34.19
CA VAL A 406 -2.08 -20.73 34.46
C VAL A 406 -3.11 -21.47 33.62
N ILE A 407 -4.25 -21.79 34.24
CA ILE A 407 -5.38 -22.42 33.57
C ILE A 407 -6.50 -21.37 33.43
N LEU A 408 -6.90 -21.11 32.19
CA LEU A 408 -8.09 -20.35 31.85
C LEU A 408 -9.26 -21.33 31.69
N LYS A 409 -10.41 -21.01 32.30
CA LYS A 409 -11.63 -21.83 32.26
C LYS A 409 -12.86 -20.97 32.02
N GLU A 410 -13.68 -21.37 31.05
CA GLU A 410 -14.97 -20.76 30.73
C GLU A 410 -15.92 -21.88 30.28
N GLY A 411 -16.95 -22.18 31.08
CA GLY A 411 -17.77 -23.39 30.87
C GLY A 411 -16.91 -24.67 30.82
N ASP A 412 -17.00 -25.39 29.70
CA ASP A 412 -16.22 -26.61 29.41
C ASP A 412 -14.89 -26.34 28.69
N LEU A 413 -14.66 -25.10 28.22
CA LEU A 413 -13.41 -24.73 27.56
C LEU A 413 -12.30 -24.54 28.59
N LEU A 414 -11.13 -25.11 28.28
CA LEU A 414 -9.90 -24.99 29.07
C LEU A 414 -8.74 -24.56 28.16
N ALA A 415 -7.90 -23.65 28.65
CA ALA A 415 -6.61 -23.34 28.05
C ALA A 415 -5.53 -23.28 29.12
N THR A 416 -4.50 -24.11 28.97
CA THR A 416 -3.34 -24.12 29.86
C THR A 416 -2.22 -23.32 29.24
N VAL A 417 -1.86 -22.22 29.88
CA VAL A 417 -0.76 -21.34 29.47
C VAL A 417 0.44 -21.66 30.34
N ASN A 418 1.51 -22.12 29.71
CA ASN A 418 2.83 -22.19 30.35
C ASN A 418 3.47 -20.81 30.27
N ASN A 419 4.23 -20.42 31.30
CA ASN A 419 4.92 -19.13 31.34
C ASN A 419 3.99 -17.93 31.05
N PHE A 420 2.86 -17.89 31.76
CA PHE A 420 1.85 -16.85 31.58
C PHE A 420 2.40 -15.44 31.82
N ARG A 421 2.14 -14.52 30.89
CA ARG A 421 2.66 -13.14 30.93
C ARG A 421 1.63 -12.10 30.48
N LEU A 422 1.79 -10.87 31.00
CA LEU A 422 0.93 -9.72 30.67
C LEU A 422 1.46 -8.89 29.50
N ASP A 423 2.76 -8.92 29.24
CA ASP A 423 3.44 -8.07 28.27
C ASP A 423 3.57 -8.68 26.86
N GLN A 424 3.16 -9.94 26.67
CA GLN A 424 3.26 -10.66 25.40
C GLN A 424 2.00 -11.52 25.11
N PRO A 425 1.82 -12.00 23.87
CA PRO A 425 0.85 -13.03 23.58
C PRO A 425 1.13 -14.34 24.32
N ASN A 426 0.07 -14.99 24.78
CA ASN A 426 0.12 -16.28 25.46
C ASN A 426 -0.34 -17.40 24.51
N LEU A 427 0.39 -18.51 24.49
CA LEU A 427 0.02 -19.69 23.70
C LEU A 427 -1.12 -20.44 24.40
N LEU A 428 -2.33 -20.37 23.85
CA LEU A 428 -3.53 -21.01 24.40
C LEU A 428 -3.72 -22.44 23.92
N ARG A 429 -3.25 -22.76 22.70
CA ARG A 429 -3.43 -24.06 22.06
C ARG A 429 -2.22 -24.42 21.24
N LYS A 430 -1.81 -25.68 21.31
CA LYS A 430 -0.82 -26.26 20.40
C LYS A 430 -1.16 -27.72 20.15
N ASN A 431 -1.33 -28.08 18.88
CA ASN A 431 -1.54 -29.45 18.43
C ASN A 431 -0.95 -29.64 17.01
N ASN A 432 -1.24 -30.76 16.35
CA ASN A 432 -0.72 -31.06 15.01
C ASN A 432 -1.33 -30.18 13.90
N HIS A 433 -2.44 -29.49 14.16
CA HIS A 433 -3.13 -28.65 13.18
C HIS A 433 -2.80 -27.17 13.34
N MET A 434 -2.57 -26.71 14.58
CA MET A 434 -2.40 -25.28 14.85
C MET A 434 -1.59 -24.96 16.10
N GLU A 435 -1.15 -23.71 16.15
CA GLU A 435 -0.82 -22.99 17.38
C GLU A 435 -1.65 -21.69 17.46
N LEU A 436 -2.24 -21.45 18.63
CA LEU A 436 -3.09 -20.28 18.88
C LEU A 436 -2.47 -19.38 19.95
N TRP A 437 -2.06 -18.21 19.53
CA TRP A 437 -1.59 -17.13 20.38
C TRP A 437 -2.71 -16.12 20.64
N TYR A 438 -2.83 -15.68 21.89
CA TYR A 438 -3.84 -14.73 22.30
C TYR A 438 -3.27 -13.64 23.21
N LYS A 439 -3.71 -12.41 22.97
CA LYS A 439 -3.42 -11.28 23.87
C LYS A 439 -4.63 -10.33 23.96
N PRO A 440 -5.22 -10.10 25.13
CA PRO A 440 -6.23 -9.04 25.29
C PRO A 440 -5.59 -7.65 25.15
N ASP A 441 -6.36 -6.66 24.70
CA ASP A 441 -5.92 -5.26 24.72
C ASP A 441 -6.21 -4.59 26.07
N PHE A 442 -5.15 -4.11 26.71
CA PHE A 442 -5.22 -3.31 27.94
C PHE A 442 -4.93 -1.83 27.73
N LYS A 443 -4.26 -1.50 26.61
CA LYS A 443 -3.60 -0.22 26.38
C LYS A 443 -4.50 0.71 25.59
N PHE A 444 -4.97 0.27 24.42
CA PHE A 444 -5.65 1.15 23.46
C PHE A 444 -7.14 1.27 23.81
N ARG A 445 -7.77 0.16 24.19
CA ARG A 445 -9.15 0.08 24.70
C ARG A 445 -10.17 0.56 23.66
N PHE A 446 -9.96 0.15 22.42
CA PHE A 446 -10.92 0.29 21.32
C PHE A 446 -11.77 -0.98 21.21
N PRO A 447 -13.00 -0.90 20.67
CA PRO A 447 -13.87 -2.06 20.45
C PRO A 447 -13.43 -2.92 19.26
N THR A 448 -12.12 -2.99 18.99
CA THR A 448 -11.56 -3.62 17.79
C THR A 448 -10.68 -4.80 18.16
N ALA A 449 -10.58 -5.75 17.25
CA ALA A 449 -9.66 -6.88 17.37
C ALA A 449 -9.03 -7.22 16.01
N LEU A 450 -7.85 -7.84 16.07
CA LEU A 450 -7.11 -8.30 14.90
C LEU A 450 -6.88 -9.81 15.03
N LEU A 451 -7.32 -10.54 14.01
CA LEU A 451 -7.32 -12.00 13.93
C LEU A 451 -6.48 -12.42 12.73
N TYR A 452 -5.25 -12.86 12.97
CA TYR A 452 -4.29 -13.21 11.95
C TYR A 452 -4.08 -14.73 11.92
N PHE A 453 -4.13 -15.29 10.72
CA PHE A 453 -4.02 -16.73 10.46
C PHE A 453 -2.96 -16.95 9.38
N TYR A 454 -2.05 -17.88 9.62
CA TYR A 454 -1.05 -18.29 8.66
C TYR A 454 -1.14 -19.78 8.36
N PHE A 455 -1.68 -20.11 7.20
CA PHE A 455 -1.86 -21.47 6.70
C PHE A 455 -0.59 -21.92 5.99
N ILE A 456 0.24 -22.67 6.69
CA ILE A 456 1.51 -23.20 6.21
C ILE A 456 1.28 -24.51 5.47
N THR A 457 1.89 -24.63 4.29
CA THR A 457 1.80 -25.82 3.43
C THR A 457 3.18 -26.22 2.89
N PRO A 458 3.50 -27.52 2.78
CA PRO A 458 4.72 -27.98 2.10
C PRO A 458 4.76 -27.60 0.61
N LEU A 459 3.59 -27.40 -0.02
CA LEU A 459 3.49 -27.13 -1.45
C LEU A 459 4.08 -25.77 -1.87
N SER A 460 4.11 -24.80 -0.94
CA SER A 460 4.57 -23.43 -1.19
C SER A 460 6.00 -23.34 -1.73
N LEU A 461 6.88 -24.25 -1.31
CA LEU A 461 8.30 -24.30 -1.70
C LEU A 461 8.67 -25.61 -2.41
N LYS A 462 7.70 -26.47 -2.75
CA LYS A 462 7.93 -27.77 -3.39
C LYS A 462 8.42 -27.62 -4.83
N SER A 463 7.78 -26.75 -5.61
CA SER A 463 8.19 -26.43 -6.97
C SER A 463 7.72 -25.03 -7.38
N PRO A 464 8.36 -24.39 -8.39
CA PRO A 464 7.87 -23.14 -8.95
C PRO A 464 6.44 -23.24 -9.52
N ARG A 465 6.03 -24.42 -9.98
CA ARG A 465 4.68 -24.66 -10.51
C ARG A 465 3.65 -24.63 -9.38
N ASP A 466 3.90 -25.30 -8.26
CA ASP A 466 3.02 -25.30 -7.08
C ASP A 466 2.89 -23.90 -6.46
N ALA A 467 3.99 -23.16 -6.37
CA ALA A 467 3.97 -21.78 -5.89
C ALA A 467 3.17 -20.85 -6.83
N CYS A 468 3.24 -21.07 -8.15
CA CYS A 468 2.42 -20.33 -9.11
C CYS A 468 0.93 -20.68 -8.98
N LEU A 469 0.61 -21.94 -8.71
CA LEU A 469 -0.76 -22.40 -8.44
C LEU A 469 -1.31 -21.81 -7.14
N LEU A 470 -0.49 -21.67 -6.09
CA LEU A 470 -0.89 -21.00 -4.84
C LEU A 470 -1.23 -19.52 -5.07
N ASP A 471 -0.41 -18.81 -5.84
CA ASP A 471 -0.65 -17.41 -6.21
C ASP A 471 -1.94 -17.26 -7.03
N LEU A 472 -2.20 -18.18 -7.98
CA LEU A 472 -3.42 -18.18 -8.79
C LEU A 472 -4.66 -18.54 -7.98
N TRP A 473 -4.59 -19.58 -7.13
CA TRP A 473 -5.70 -20.00 -6.28
C TRP A 473 -6.11 -18.88 -5.33
N THR A 474 -5.12 -18.16 -4.78
CA THR A 474 -5.36 -17.00 -3.90
C THR A 474 -6.07 -15.86 -4.65
N ASP A 475 -5.67 -15.55 -5.89
CA ASP A 475 -6.37 -14.53 -6.69
C ASP A 475 -7.79 -14.93 -7.03
N VAL A 476 -8.01 -16.20 -7.36
CA VAL A 476 -9.35 -16.72 -7.63
C VAL A 476 -10.23 -16.57 -6.37
N LEU A 477 -9.73 -16.99 -5.21
CA LEU A 477 -10.45 -16.83 -3.94
C LEU A 477 -10.77 -15.36 -3.65
N GLN A 478 -9.80 -14.46 -3.82
CA GLN A 478 -10.04 -13.02 -3.64
C GLN A 478 -11.10 -12.50 -4.62
N GLN A 479 -11.06 -12.93 -5.88
CA GLN A 479 -12.02 -12.49 -6.87
C GLN A 479 -13.43 -12.97 -6.53
N GLU A 480 -13.63 -14.24 -6.15
CA GLU A 480 -14.95 -14.77 -5.78
C GLU A 480 -15.50 -14.09 -4.51
N LEU A 481 -14.64 -13.86 -3.50
CA LEU A 481 -15.03 -13.26 -2.24
C LEU A 481 -15.50 -11.81 -2.35
N LYS A 482 -15.07 -11.03 -3.36
CA LYS A 482 -15.38 -9.60 -3.48
C LYS A 482 -16.86 -9.25 -3.27
N GLU A 483 -17.77 -10.05 -3.83
CA GLU A 483 -19.22 -9.77 -3.72
C GLU A 483 -19.75 -10.04 -2.31
N SER A 484 -19.31 -11.13 -1.67
CA SER A 484 -19.84 -11.59 -0.38
C SER A 484 -19.24 -10.83 0.81
N VAL A 485 -17.98 -10.40 0.72
CA VAL A 485 -17.28 -9.65 1.78
C VAL A 485 -17.56 -8.15 1.74
N TYR A 486 -18.13 -7.63 0.65
CA TYR A 486 -18.37 -6.19 0.49
C TYR A 486 -19.20 -5.57 1.62
N PRO A 487 -20.32 -6.16 2.08
CA PRO A 487 -21.06 -5.63 3.22
C PRO A 487 -20.21 -5.55 4.49
N ALA A 488 -19.32 -6.53 4.73
CA ALA A 488 -18.40 -6.50 5.86
C ALA A 488 -17.40 -5.34 5.75
N ASN A 489 -16.82 -5.13 4.55
CA ASN A 489 -15.92 -4.01 4.30
C ASN A 489 -16.60 -2.64 4.53
N MET A 490 -17.87 -2.49 4.16
CA MET A 490 -18.66 -1.28 4.44
C MET A 490 -18.93 -1.07 5.92
N ALA A 491 -18.91 -2.13 6.73
CA ALA A 491 -19.08 -2.06 8.18
C ALA A 491 -17.73 -1.92 8.93
N ASP A 492 -16.69 -1.40 8.27
CA ASP A 492 -15.31 -1.29 8.79
C ASP A 492 -14.69 -2.64 9.24
N LEU A 493 -15.14 -3.75 8.67
CA LEU A 493 -14.48 -5.05 8.82
C LEU A 493 -13.59 -5.30 7.61
N SER A 494 -12.29 -5.24 7.84
CA SER A 494 -11.27 -5.43 6.82
C SER A 494 -10.75 -6.87 6.81
N HIS A 495 -10.40 -7.35 5.62
CA HIS A 495 -9.66 -8.59 5.45
C HIS A 495 -8.52 -8.42 4.45
N SER A 496 -7.48 -9.24 4.59
CA SER A 496 -6.41 -9.34 3.60
C SER A 496 -5.99 -10.79 3.44
N LEU A 497 -5.86 -11.22 2.19
CA LEU A 497 -5.35 -12.54 1.80
C LEU A 497 -4.09 -12.33 0.96
N TYR A 498 -2.99 -12.98 1.32
CA TYR A 498 -1.79 -12.92 0.51
C TYR A 498 -0.90 -14.14 0.74
N VAL A 499 -0.14 -14.50 -0.29
CA VAL A 499 0.85 -15.58 -0.21
C VAL A 499 2.11 -15.06 0.48
N GLY A 500 2.50 -15.71 1.57
CA GLY A 500 3.78 -15.54 2.24
C GLY A 500 4.77 -16.65 1.86
N ASP A 501 5.97 -16.62 2.45
CA ASP A 501 7.06 -17.49 2.01
C ASP A 501 6.81 -19.01 2.21
N ARG A 502 5.97 -19.38 3.19
CA ARG A 502 5.64 -20.77 3.57
C ARG A 502 4.17 -21.17 3.33
N GLY A 503 3.34 -20.29 2.76
CA GLY A 503 1.91 -20.56 2.60
C GLY A 503 1.05 -19.30 2.52
N LEU A 504 -0.23 -19.40 2.89
CA LEU A 504 -1.23 -18.33 2.78
C LEU A 504 -1.44 -17.60 4.11
N THR A 505 -1.38 -16.27 4.10
CA THR A 505 -1.78 -15.45 5.24
C THR A 505 -3.18 -14.88 5.03
N MET A 506 -4.03 -15.00 6.04
CA MET A 506 -5.32 -14.36 6.15
C MET A 506 -5.31 -13.46 7.39
N LYS A 507 -5.61 -12.17 7.21
CA LYS A 507 -5.78 -11.22 8.31
C LYS A 507 -7.20 -10.69 8.27
N VAL A 508 -7.84 -10.61 9.42
CA VAL A 508 -9.17 -10.04 9.60
C VAL A 508 -9.11 -9.03 10.76
N SER A 509 -9.64 -7.83 10.57
CA SER A 509 -9.56 -6.76 11.57
C SER A 509 -10.74 -5.80 11.47
N GLY A 510 -11.17 -5.26 12.61
CA GLY A 510 -12.30 -4.33 12.68
C GLY A 510 -12.99 -4.40 14.04
N TYR A 511 -14.26 -4.03 14.10
CA TYR A 511 -15.07 -4.09 15.31
C TYR A 511 -15.38 -5.52 15.76
N SER A 512 -15.13 -5.83 17.03
CA SER A 512 -15.00 -7.21 17.49
C SER A 512 -16.28 -8.04 17.46
N GLN A 513 -17.47 -7.43 17.58
CA GLN A 513 -18.75 -8.13 17.63
C GLN A 513 -18.94 -9.10 16.45
N ASN A 514 -18.64 -8.66 15.22
CA ASN A 514 -19.01 -9.37 14.00
C ASN A 514 -17.82 -10.00 13.25
N LEU A 515 -16.58 -9.91 13.77
CA LEU A 515 -15.39 -10.45 13.10
C LEU A 515 -15.46 -11.96 12.85
N HIS A 516 -16.08 -12.70 13.77
CA HIS A 516 -16.23 -14.15 13.64
C HIS A 516 -17.06 -14.54 12.40
N LEU A 517 -18.08 -13.75 12.03
CA LEU A 517 -18.90 -13.97 10.84
C LEU A 517 -18.08 -13.81 9.56
N LEU A 518 -17.16 -12.84 9.53
CA LEU A 518 -16.27 -12.64 8.39
C LEU A 518 -15.24 -13.77 8.28
N VAL A 519 -14.66 -14.23 9.39
CA VAL A 519 -13.80 -15.43 9.39
C VAL A 519 -14.55 -16.66 8.90
N GLU A 520 -15.80 -16.85 9.33
CA GLU A 520 -16.65 -17.96 8.89
C GLU A 520 -16.90 -17.91 7.38
N LEU A 521 -17.32 -16.75 6.85
CA LEU A 521 -17.49 -16.53 5.41
C LEU A 521 -16.22 -16.82 4.61
N LEU A 522 -15.08 -16.26 5.02
CA LEU A 522 -13.82 -16.46 4.30
C LEU A 522 -13.41 -17.94 4.26
N THR A 523 -13.63 -18.67 5.35
CA THR A 523 -13.22 -20.06 5.48
C THR A 523 -14.19 -21.05 4.83
N SER A 524 -15.49 -20.73 4.77
CA SER A 524 -16.47 -21.56 4.05
C SER A 524 -16.23 -21.54 2.55
N GLU A 525 -15.82 -20.40 2.00
CA GLU A 525 -15.58 -20.24 0.56
C GLU A 525 -14.30 -20.92 0.07
N MET A 526 -13.30 -21.16 0.95
CA MET A 526 -12.00 -21.73 0.55
C MET A 526 -12.14 -23.07 -0.20
N ARG A 527 -13.06 -23.96 0.22
CA ARG A 527 -13.28 -25.24 -0.48
C ARG A 527 -14.19 -25.12 -1.71
N MET A 528 -15.13 -24.18 -1.70
CA MET A 528 -16.15 -24.02 -2.76
C MET A 528 -15.57 -23.35 -4.01
N VAL A 529 -14.65 -22.41 -3.83
CA VAL A 529 -14.13 -21.55 -4.90
C VAL A 529 -13.60 -22.34 -6.10
N SER A 530 -12.90 -23.46 -5.85
CA SER A 530 -12.27 -24.24 -6.92
C SER A 530 -13.26 -25.17 -7.62
N THR A 531 -14.37 -25.53 -6.98
CA THR A 531 -15.41 -26.36 -7.62
C THR A 531 -16.21 -25.56 -8.65
N GLU A 532 -16.53 -24.30 -8.34
CA GLU A 532 -17.39 -23.44 -9.15
C GLU A 532 -16.63 -22.63 -10.22
N LEU A 533 -15.30 -22.65 -10.18
CA LEU A 533 -14.45 -21.91 -11.11
C LEU A 533 -14.68 -22.32 -12.57
N THR A 534 -15.00 -21.32 -13.40
CA THR A 534 -15.22 -21.42 -14.85
C THR A 534 -13.94 -21.14 -15.65
N GLU A 535 -13.84 -21.67 -16.87
CA GLU A 535 -12.68 -21.45 -17.74
C GLU A 535 -12.45 -19.97 -18.12
N PRO A 536 -13.50 -19.16 -18.39
CA PRO A 536 -13.33 -17.73 -18.65
C PRO A 536 -12.79 -16.97 -17.43
N MET A 537 -13.33 -17.23 -16.23
CA MET A 537 -12.84 -16.60 -14.99
C MET A 537 -11.39 -17.00 -14.71
N PHE A 538 -11.06 -18.28 -14.83
CA PHE A 538 -9.69 -18.77 -14.70
C PHE A 538 -8.75 -18.09 -15.69
N SER A 539 -9.15 -17.97 -16.95
CA SER A 539 -8.34 -17.31 -17.98
C SER A 539 -8.10 -15.84 -17.68
N ALA A 540 -9.13 -15.11 -17.23
CA ALA A 540 -9.02 -13.70 -16.84
C ALA A 540 -8.09 -13.52 -15.63
N VAL A 541 -8.25 -14.32 -14.58
CA VAL A 541 -7.39 -14.27 -13.38
C VAL A 541 -5.94 -14.64 -13.72
N ARG A 542 -5.73 -15.65 -14.56
CA ARG A 542 -4.40 -16.05 -15.04
C ARG A 542 -3.71 -14.93 -15.83
N GLU A 543 -4.45 -14.20 -16.66
CA GLU A 543 -3.93 -13.03 -17.38
C GLU A 543 -3.55 -11.90 -16.42
N VAL A 544 -4.41 -11.59 -15.43
CA VAL A 544 -4.11 -10.61 -14.37
C VAL A 544 -2.83 -10.99 -13.61
N ARG A 545 -2.70 -12.26 -13.21
CA ARG A 545 -1.51 -12.75 -12.50
C ARG A 545 -0.25 -12.69 -13.38
N ALA A 546 -0.34 -13.06 -14.65
CA ALA A 546 0.77 -12.95 -15.59
C ALA A 546 1.25 -11.50 -15.75
N ARG A 547 0.32 -10.55 -15.87
CA ARG A 547 0.62 -9.11 -15.88
C ARG A 547 1.25 -8.66 -14.56
N SER A 548 0.74 -9.13 -13.42
CA SER A 548 1.33 -8.82 -12.11
C SER A 548 2.79 -9.28 -12.03
N TYR A 549 3.13 -10.48 -12.51
CA TYR A 549 4.52 -10.93 -12.55
C TYR A 549 5.38 -10.06 -13.48
N HIS A 550 4.89 -9.76 -14.68
CA HIS A 550 5.57 -8.88 -15.62
C HIS A 550 5.87 -7.50 -14.99
N ASN A 551 4.85 -6.87 -14.42
CA ASN A 551 4.92 -5.55 -13.79
C ASN A 551 5.90 -5.51 -12.60
N VAL A 552 6.05 -6.63 -11.87
CA VAL A 552 7.07 -6.75 -10.83
C VAL A 552 8.47 -6.86 -11.44
N LEU A 553 8.64 -7.65 -12.51
CA LEU A 553 9.95 -7.93 -13.11
C LEU A 553 10.52 -6.75 -13.92
N ILE A 554 9.68 -5.91 -14.52
CA ILE A 554 10.12 -4.71 -15.26
C ILE A 554 10.56 -3.56 -14.35
N LYS A 555 10.25 -3.61 -13.04
CA LYS A 555 10.66 -2.60 -12.06
C LYS A 555 12.08 -2.90 -11.56
N PRO A 556 13.09 -2.04 -11.83
CA PRO A 556 14.49 -2.36 -11.52
C PRO A 556 14.74 -2.69 -10.04
N HIS A 557 14.09 -1.99 -9.11
CA HIS A 557 14.26 -2.23 -7.68
C HIS A 557 13.69 -3.60 -7.22
N LYS A 558 12.61 -4.07 -7.84
CA LYS A 558 12.02 -5.39 -7.55
C LYS A 558 12.90 -6.50 -8.15
N LEU A 559 13.41 -6.29 -9.36
CA LEU A 559 14.37 -7.21 -9.98
C LEU A 559 15.67 -7.33 -9.16
N ALA A 560 16.18 -6.21 -8.64
CA ALA A 560 17.35 -6.21 -7.74
C ALA A 560 17.09 -7.01 -6.45
N LYS A 561 15.90 -6.86 -5.84
CA LYS A 561 15.49 -7.68 -4.69
C LYS A 561 15.47 -9.15 -5.05
N ASP A 562 14.86 -9.49 -6.18
CA ASP A 562 14.76 -10.88 -6.62
C ASP A 562 16.14 -11.53 -6.82
N VAL A 563 17.04 -10.89 -7.57
CA VAL A 563 18.40 -11.39 -7.82
C VAL A 563 19.14 -11.61 -6.50
N ARG A 564 19.01 -10.67 -5.54
CA ARG A 564 19.60 -10.82 -4.21
C ARG A 564 19.02 -12.00 -3.45
N MET A 565 17.69 -12.14 -3.41
CA MET A 565 17.04 -13.24 -2.67
C MET A 565 17.34 -14.59 -3.30
N ASN A 566 17.46 -14.66 -4.62
CA ASN A 566 17.79 -15.90 -5.31
C ASN A 566 19.14 -16.47 -4.87
N VAL A 567 20.14 -15.61 -4.68
CA VAL A 567 21.46 -16.00 -4.16
C VAL A 567 21.42 -16.35 -2.67
N LEU A 568 20.68 -15.57 -1.88
CA LEU A 568 20.71 -15.68 -0.43
C LEU A 568 19.81 -16.79 0.13
N LEU A 569 18.70 -17.12 -0.50
CA LEU A 569 17.68 -17.99 0.10
C LEU A 569 17.66 -19.38 -0.54
N ASP A 570 17.51 -20.41 0.28
CA ASP A 570 17.36 -21.79 -0.17
C ASP A 570 16.35 -22.59 0.68
N PRO A 571 15.25 -23.11 0.11
CA PRO A 571 14.81 -22.87 -1.28
C PRO A 571 14.28 -21.44 -1.48
N TYR A 572 14.26 -20.97 -2.72
CA TYR A 572 13.63 -19.71 -3.13
C TYR A 572 12.98 -19.89 -4.50
N VAL A 573 11.69 -19.61 -4.59
CA VAL A 573 10.97 -19.64 -5.87
C VAL A 573 10.97 -18.24 -6.46
N THR A 574 11.61 -18.06 -7.61
CA THR A 574 11.73 -16.74 -8.22
C THR A 574 10.41 -16.33 -8.90
N PRO A 575 9.97 -15.07 -8.76
CA PRO A 575 8.96 -14.47 -9.62
C PRO A 575 9.17 -14.71 -11.13
N ARG A 576 10.42 -14.85 -11.60
CA ARG A 576 10.72 -15.18 -13.00
C ARG A 576 10.24 -16.58 -13.38
N ASP A 577 10.54 -17.58 -12.56
CA ASP A 577 10.13 -18.96 -12.82
C ASP A 577 8.60 -19.05 -12.88
N LYS A 578 7.92 -18.36 -11.94
CA LYS A 578 6.45 -18.27 -11.95
C LYS A 578 5.92 -17.58 -13.20
N ALA A 579 6.55 -16.48 -13.64
CA ALA A 579 6.18 -15.75 -14.86
C ALA A 579 6.33 -16.58 -16.14
N GLN A 580 7.33 -17.46 -16.19
CA GLN A 580 7.51 -18.38 -17.33
C GLN A 580 6.45 -19.49 -17.35
N LEU A 581 5.99 -19.93 -16.18
CA LEU A 581 5.06 -21.06 -16.05
C LEU A 581 3.59 -20.67 -16.13
N VAL A 582 3.22 -19.45 -15.72
CA VAL A 582 1.81 -19.02 -15.53
C VAL A 582 0.93 -19.26 -16.75
N HIS A 583 1.43 -19.04 -17.96
CA HIS A 583 0.67 -19.24 -19.20
C HIS A 583 0.40 -20.71 -19.53
N ASN A 584 1.18 -21.63 -18.95
CA ASN A 584 1.10 -23.07 -19.20
C ASN A 584 0.37 -23.81 -18.07
N VAL A 585 -0.19 -23.09 -17.09
CA VAL A 585 -1.02 -23.66 -16.03
C VAL A 585 -2.45 -23.83 -16.56
N THR A 586 -3.06 -24.98 -16.26
CA THR A 586 -4.43 -25.33 -16.67
C THR A 586 -5.43 -25.24 -15.52
N LEU A 587 -6.72 -25.09 -15.84
CA LEU A 587 -7.79 -25.09 -14.84
C LEU A 587 -7.81 -26.41 -14.04
N THR A 588 -7.61 -27.55 -14.70
CA THR A 588 -7.57 -28.87 -14.05
C THR A 588 -6.47 -28.96 -13.00
N GLU A 589 -5.28 -28.45 -13.31
CA GLU A 589 -4.17 -28.41 -12.34
C GLU A 589 -4.49 -27.52 -11.15
N LEU A 590 -5.13 -26.37 -11.37
CA LEU A 590 -5.56 -25.48 -10.29
C LEU A 590 -6.60 -26.15 -9.37
N LYS A 591 -7.59 -26.85 -9.94
CA LYS A 591 -8.59 -27.58 -9.17
C LYS A 591 -7.99 -28.71 -8.34
N GLN A 592 -7.03 -29.45 -8.90
CA GLN A 592 -6.33 -30.50 -8.16
C GLN A 592 -5.46 -29.91 -7.04
N PHE A 593 -4.68 -28.86 -7.35
CA PHE A 593 -3.84 -28.18 -6.38
C PHE A 593 -4.65 -27.65 -5.19
N ALA A 594 -5.83 -27.09 -5.44
CA ALA A 594 -6.71 -26.59 -4.39
C ALA A 594 -7.09 -27.67 -3.36
N GLN A 595 -7.38 -28.88 -3.81
CA GLN A 595 -7.66 -30.01 -2.92
C GLN A 595 -6.39 -30.38 -2.13
N ASP A 596 -5.28 -30.62 -2.83
CA ASP A 596 -4.01 -31.01 -2.21
C ASP A 596 -3.52 -29.97 -1.17
N PHE A 597 -3.72 -28.69 -1.45
CA PHE A 597 -3.38 -27.58 -0.56
C PHE A 597 -4.24 -27.58 0.70
N LEU A 598 -5.57 -27.67 0.57
CA LEU A 598 -6.50 -27.57 1.69
C LEU A 598 -6.59 -28.86 2.51
N ASP A 599 -6.12 -29.99 2.00
CA ASP A 599 -6.12 -31.25 2.72
C ASP A 599 -5.00 -31.35 3.75
N LYS A 600 -3.90 -30.59 3.61
CA LYS A 600 -2.75 -30.69 4.52
C LYS A 600 -2.14 -29.33 4.87
N LEU A 601 -2.45 -28.83 6.07
CA LEU A 601 -2.08 -27.50 6.54
C LEU A 601 -1.61 -27.49 8.00
N TYR A 602 -0.74 -26.53 8.34
CA TYR A 602 -0.48 -26.15 9.72
C TYR A 602 -0.78 -24.67 9.91
N MET A 603 -1.56 -24.31 10.91
CA MET A 603 -2.05 -22.95 11.10
C MET A 603 -1.38 -22.26 12.30
N GLN A 604 -0.65 -21.17 12.08
CA GLN A 604 -0.26 -20.26 13.17
C GLN A 604 -1.31 -19.16 13.30
N VAL A 605 -1.81 -18.91 14.51
CA VAL A 605 -2.87 -17.92 14.76
C VAL A 605 -2.43 -16.92 15.81
N LEU A 606 -2.69 -15.64 15.57
CA LEU A 606 -2.65 -14.58 16.58
C LEU A 606 -4.01 -13.89 16.63
N ILE A 607 -4.66 -13.92 17.79
CA ILE A 607 -5.87 -13.15 18.07
C ILE A 607 -5.55 -12.15 19.17
N GLN A 608 -5.65 -10.86 18.86
CA GLN A 608 -5.32 -9.80 19.81
C GLN A 608 -6.26 -8.61 19.69
N GLY A 609 -6.74 -8.10 20.83
CA GLY A 609 -7.68 -6.97 20.89
C GLY A 609 -8.84 -7.17 21.87
N ASN A 610 -9.98 -6.53 21.57
CA ASN A 610 -11.23 -6.57 22.33
C ASN A 610 -12.05 -7.84 22.08
N LEU A 611 -11.49 -9.00 22.42
CA LEU A 611 -12.16 -10.30 22.26
C LEU A 611 -11.84 -11.19 23.46
N ALA A 612 -12.77 -12.01 23.93
CA ALA A 612 -12.49 -12.93 25.02
C ALA A 612 -11.64 -14.13 24.55
N TRP A 613 -10.84 -14.70 25.46
CA TRP A 613 -9.95 -15.82 25.14
C TRP A 613 -10.69 -17.07 24.65
N HIS A 614 -11.90 -17.32 25.16
CA HIS A 614 -12.72 -18.48 24.77
C HIS A 614 -13.34 -18.28 23.39
N GLU A 615 -13.65 -17.04 23.00
CA GLU A 615 -14.07 -16.71 21.64
C GLU A 615 -12.91 -16.88 20.66
N ALA A 616 -11.69 -16.44 21.04
CA ALA A 616 -10.48 -16.66 20.23
C ALA A 616 -10.26 -18.14 19.92
N VAL A 617 -10.43 -18.98 20.94
CA VAL A 617 -10.42 -20.44 20.82
C VAL A 617 -11.49 -20.94 19.85
N ASN A 618 -12.74 -20.54 20.04
CA ASN A 618 -13.86 -20.99 19.21
C ASN A 618 -13.68 -20.61 17.75
N ILE A 619 -13.21 -19.39 17.47
CA ILE A 619 -12.94 -18.92 16.10
C ILE A 619 -11.85 -19.78 15.46
N ALA A 620 -10.73 -20.01 16.14
CA ALA A 620 -9.64 -20.84 15.60
C ALA A 620 -10.09 -22.30 15.33
N GLU A 621 -10.92 -22.88 16.21
CA GLU A 621 -11.49 -24.20 16.00
C GLU A 621 -12.52 -24.24 14.87
N ASN A 622 -13.32 -23.18 14.70
CA ASN A 622 -14.28 -23.08 13.61
C ASN A 622 -13.58 -23.02 12.25
N VAL A 623 -12.43 -22.35 12.14
CA VAL A 623 -11.59 -22.39 10.93
C VAL A 623 -11.23 -23.85 10.58
N LEU A 624 -10.81 -24.64 11.57
CA LEU A 624 -10.51 -26.08 11.39
C LEU A 624 -11.75 -26.89 11.03
N LYS A 625 -12.91 -26.61 11.61
CA LYS A 625 -14.18 -27.29 11.28
C LYS A 625 -14.69 -26.96 9.89
N ASN A 626 -14.47 -25.73 9.41
CA ASN A 626 -14.91 -25.26 8.10
C ASN A 626 -14.03 -25.84 6.99
N ILE A 627 -12.70 -25.71 7.12
CA ILE A 627 -11.75 -26.15 6.10
C ILE A 627 -11.45 -27.65 6.22
N LYS A 628 -11.43 -28.27 7.41
CA LYS A 628 -11.20 -29.72 7.60
C LYS A 628 -9.92 -30.25 6.93
N TRP A 629 -8.77 -30.05 7.56
CA TRP A 629 -7.47 -30.50 7.03
C TRP A 629 -6.72 -31.42 8.00
N ASP A 630 -5.74 -32.16 7.50
CA ASP A 630 -4.80 -32.95 8.27
C ASP A 630 -3.50 -32.17 8.56
N GLY A 631 -2.94 -32.38 9.75
CA GLY A 631 -1.68 -31.74 10.14
C GLY A 631 -0.46 -32.35 9.42
N PRO A 632 0.44 -31.54 8.83
CA PRO A 632 1.69 -32.04 8.27
C PRO A 632 2.64 -32.54 9.36
N ALA A 633 3.48 -33.51 9.01
CA ALA A 633 4.56 -33.94 9.87
C ALA A 633 5.61 -32.82 10.00
N GLN A 634 6.31 -32.76 11.14
CA GLN A 634 7.24 -31.68 11.44
C GLN A 634 8.35 -31.51 10.39
N ASN A 635 8.79 -32.60 9.76
CA ASN A 635 9.82 -32.63 8.72
C ASN A 635 9.31 -32.20 7.33
N GLU A 636 8.00 -32.16 7.12
CA GLU A 636 7.38 -31.70 5.87
C GLU A 636 7.19 -30.17 5.88
N LEU A 637 7.25 -29.54 7.05
CA LEU A 637 7.10 -28.08 7.15
C LEU A 637 8.26 -27.36 6.42
N PRO A 638 7.95 -26.36 5.58
CA PRO A 638 8.96 -25.65 4.82
C PRO A 638 9.97 -24.92 5.72
N HIS A 639 11.24 -25.04 5.39
CA HIS A 639 12.35 -24.42 6.10
C HIS A 639 13.27 -23.67 5.13
N ILE A 640 13.27 -22.34 5.25
CA ILE A 640 14.11 -21.45 4.44
C ILE A 640 15.43 -21.23 5.16
N LYS A 641 16.53 -21.38 4.41
CA LYS A 641 17.90 -21.19 4.88
C LYS A 641 18.53 -19.99 4.19
N VAL A 642 19.47 -19.35 4.88
CA VAL A 642 20.22 -18.21 4.33
C VAL A 642 21.65 -18.64 4.03
N ARG A 643 22.08 -18.42 2.78
CA ARG A 643 23.43 -18.69 2.29
C ARG A 643 24.42 -17.63 2.78
N GLU A 644 25.62 -18.07 3.12
CA GLU A 644 26.73 -17.23 3.53
C GLU A 644 27.54 -16.81 2.30
N LEU A 645 27.59 -15.50 2.02
CA LEU A 645 28.42 -14.94 0.95
C LEU A 645 29.91 -15.12 1.28
N PRO A 646 30.81 -15.27 0.31
CA PRO A 646 32.24 -15.35 0.56
C PRO A 646 32.82 -14.03 1.11
N ILE A 647 33.99 -14.10 1.75
CA ILE A 647 34.72 -12.91 2.19
C ILE A 647 35.20 -12.16 0.94
N GLY A 648 35.09 -10.84 0.97
CA GLY A 648 35.42 -9.94 -0.13
C GLY A 648 34.19 -9.43 -0.85
N GLU A 649 34.34 -9.22 -2.16
CA GLU A 649 33.34 -8.59 -3.01
C GLU A 649 32.93 -9.53 -4.14
N LYS A 650 31.63 -9.57 -4.39
CA LYS A 650 31.04 -10.14 -5.61
C LYS A 650 30.06 -9.16 -6.24
N LYS A 651 29.95 -9.20 -7.56
CA LYS A 651 29.08 -8.33 -8.36
C LYS A 651 28.16 -9.19 -9.22
N LEU A 652 26.87 -8.87 -9.18
CA LEU A 652 25.83 -9.37 -10.05
C LEU A 652 25.30 -8.21 -10.87
N ARG A 653 25.77 -8.10 -12.11
CA ARG A 653 25.33 -7.10 -13.05
C ARG A 653 24.44 -7.76 -14.08
N VAL A 654 23.19 -7.29 -14.17
CA VAL A 654 22.23 -7.81 -15.13
C VAL A 654 21.56 -6.66 -15.88
N MET A 655 21.19 -6.92 -17.13
CA MET A 655 20.37 -5.97 -17.88
C MET A 655 18.96 -5.91 -17.30
N SER A 656 18.36 -4.72 -17.30
CA SER A 656 16.95 -4.52 -16.98
C SER A 656 16.08 -5.39 -17.88
N LEU A 657 14.95 -5.88 -17.36
CA LEU A 657 13.95 -6.56 -18.18
C LEU A 657 13.02 -5.57 -18.90
N ASN A 658 13.10 -4.28 -18.55
CA ASN A 658 12.40 -3.20 -19.26
C ASN A 658 13.34 -2.57 -20.30
N THR A 659 13.12 -2.89 -21.58
CA THR A 659 13.89 -2.40 -22.73
C THR A 659 13.70 -0.91 -23.01
N ALA A 660 12.59 -0.32 -22.57
CA ALA A 660 12.31 1.11 -22.73
C ALA A 660 12.92 1.98 -21.62
N SER A 661 13.33 1.39 -20.49
CA SER A 661 13.81 2.13 -19.33
C SER A 661 15.31 2.41 -19.39
N THR A 662 15.69 3.69 -19.32
CA THR A 662 17.07 4.15 -19.09
C THR A 662 17.50 4.05 -17.63
N ASN A 663 16.55 3.88 -16.71
CA ASN A 663 16.81 3.82 -15.27
C ASN A 663 17.67 2.60 -14.91
N SER A 664 18.71 2.84 -14.12
CA SER A 664 19.59 1.83 -13.55
C SER A 664 19.55 1.91 -12.02
N ILE A 665 19.82 0.80 -11.34
CA ILE A 665 19.90 0.75 -9.88
C ILE A 665 21.14 -0.01 -9.46
N VAL A 666 21.87 0.56 -8.50
CA VAL A 666 23.00 -0.10 -7.82
C VAL A 666 22.62 -0.28 -6.37
N THR A 667 22.61 -1.51 -5.90
CA THR A 667 22.41 -1.86 -4.49
C THR A 667 23.60 -2.66 -3.99
N ASN A 668 24.41 -2.03 -3.15
CA ASN A 668 25.49 -2.72 -2.46
C ASN A 668 24.95 -3.31 -1.18
N TYR A 669 24.85 -4.63 -1.13
CA TYR A 669 24.44 -5.39 0.05
C TYR A 669 25.67 -5.93 0.78
N TYR A 670 25.73 -5.69 2.08
CA TYR A 670 26.81 -6.14 2.97
C TYR A 670 26.20 -7.10 4.00
N GLN A 671 26.53 -8.38 3.88
CA GLN A 671 26.02 -9.43 4.76
C GLN A 671 26.87 -9.52 6.03
N CYS A 672 26.20 -9.60 7.17
CA CYS A 672 26.82 -9.85 8.48
C CYS A 672 26.59 -11.33 8.88
N GLY A 673 26.53 -11.62 10.18
CA GLY A 673 26.22 -12.94 10.70
C GLY A 673 24.76 -13.11 11.14
N ALA A 674 24.51 -14.16 11.92
CA ALA A 674 23.27 -14.32 12.67
C ALA A 674 23.06 -13.12 13.60
N ALA A 675 21.83 -12.61 13.68
CA ALA A 675 21.50 -11.43 14.43
C ALA A 675 21.66 -11.68 15.94
N THR A 676 22.29 -10.73 16.62
CA THR A 676 22.30 -10.65 18.08
C THR A 676 21.87 -9.24 18.49
N PRO A 677 21.30 -9.05 19.70
CA PRO A 677 20.91 -7.71 20.15
C PRO A 677 22.04 -6.68 20.07
N GLN A 678 23.28 -7.09 20.33
CA GLN A 678 24.45 -6.21 20.26
C GLN A 678 24.80 -5.82 18.81
N GLU A 679 24.82 -6.79 17.88
CA GLU A 679 25.10 -6.52 16.46
C GLU A 679 24.02 -5.65 15.81
N VAL A 680 22.75 -5.91 16.14
CA VAL A 680 21.62 -5.08 15.70
C VAL A 680 21.78 -3.65 16.22
N ALA A 681 22.03 -3.49 17.52
CA ALA A 681 22.21 -2.17 18.13
C ALA A 681 23.35 -1.36 17.51
N ILE A 682 24.51 -2.00 17.27
CA ILE A 682 25.65 -1.35 16.61
C ILE A 682 25.27 -0.89 15.20
N LEU A 683 24.62 -1.75 14.42
CA LEU A 683 24.26 -1.45 13.04
C LEU A 683 23.19 -0.35 12.95
N GLU A 684 22.19 -0.35 13.84
CA GLU A 684 21.18 0.71 13.90
C GLU A 684 21.80 2.07 14.23
N VAL A 685 22.74 2.13 15.19
CA VAL A 685 23.48 3.35 15.50
C VAL A 685 24.26 3.83 14.27
N LEU A 686 24.95 2.92 13.56
CA LEU A 686 25.70 3.28 12.36
C LEU A 686 24.80 3.78 11.23
N LEU A 687 23.64 3.15 11.01
CA LEU A 687 22.72 3.55 9.95
C LEU A 687 22.04 4.89 10.25
N MET A 688 21.66 5.15 11.50
CA MET A 688 21.12 6.46 11.89
C MET A 688 22.16 7.58 11.70
N LEU A 689 23.44 7.30 11.98
CA LEU A 689 24.52 8.25 11.70
C LEU A 689 24.81 8.43 10.20
N MET A 690 24.48 7.42 9.38
CA MET A 690 24.76 7.39 7.94
C MET A 690 23.66 8.00 7.09
N GLU A 691 22.42 8.06 7.59
CA GLU A 691 21.23 8.45 6.84
C GLU A 691 21.34 9.83 6.17
N GLU A 692 21.71 10.86 6.92
CA GLU A 692 21.90 12.21 6.36
C GLU A 692 23.16 12.29 5.47
N PRO A 693 24.34 11.80 5.89
CA PRO A 693 25.55 11.90 5.07
C PRO A 693 25.49 11.15 3.73
N VAL A 694 24.80 10.00 3.67
CA VAL A 694 24.68 9.24 2.42
C VAL A 694 23.81 9.99 1.40
N PHE A 695 22.74 10.63 1.88
CA PHE A 695 21.85 11.44 1.07
C PHE A 695 22.56 12.71 0.60
N ASP A 696 23.17 13.47 1.50
CA ASP A 696 23.90 14.71 1.15
C ASP A 696 25.04 14.43 0.16
N GLN A 697 25.86 13.40 0.39
CA GLN A 697 27.00 13.14 -0.47
C GLN A 697 26.57 12.62 -1.86
N LEU A 698 25.75 11.57 -1.92
CA LEU A 698 25.47 10.88 -3.19
C LEU A 698 24.31 11.52 -3.98
N ARG A 699 23.34 12.16 -3.31
CA ARG A 699 22.23 12.87 -3.98
C ARG A 699 22.47 14.37 -4.09
N THR A 700 22.76 15.07 -3.00
CA THR A 700 22.82 16.54 -3.04
C THR A 700 24.08 17.06 -3.74
N LYS A 701 25.26 16.51 -3.39
CA LYS A 701 26.56 16.97 -3.88
C LYS A 701 26.98 16.31 -5.18
N GLU A 702 26.88 14.99 -5.26
CA GLU A 702 27.32 14.23 -6.45
C GLU A 702 26.19 14.02 -7.48
N GLN A 703 24.94 14.28 -7.11
CA GLN A 703 23.77 14.23 -8.00
C GLN A 703 23.65 12.90 -8.78
N LEU A 704 24.08 11.79 -8.16
CA LEU A 704 24.09 10.47 -8.81
C LEU A 704 22.69 9.92 -9.06
N GLY A 705 21.68 10.43 -8.34
CA GLY A 705 20.34 9.90 -8.38
C GLY A 705 19.37 10.62 -7.46
N TYR A 706 18.09 10.65 -7.83
CA TYR A 706 17.04 11.19 -6.96
C TYR A 706 16.78 10.28 -5.76
N SER A 707 16.79 8.96 -5.95
CA SER A 707 16.57 8.01 -4.86
C SER A 707 17.91 7.45 -4.39
N VAL A 708 18.35 7.93 -3.22
CA VAL A 708 19.53 7.46 -2.50
C VAL A 708 19.12 7.17 -1.06
N PHE A 709 19.43 5.97 -0.57
CA PHE A 709 19.16 5.63 0.81
C PHE A 709 20.07 4.49 1.29
N SER A 710 20.19 4.37 2.61
CA SER A 710 20.77 3.21 3.28
C SER A 710 19.69 2.49 4.09
N MET A 711 19.79 1.18 4.28
CA MET A 711 18.75 0.41 4.97
C MET A 711 19.31 -0.84 5.64
N MET A 712 18.82 -1.14 6.84
CA MET A 712 19.08 -2.41 7.52
C MET A 712 18.35 -3.56 6.81
N ARG A 713 18.98 -4.73 6.75
CA ARG A 713 18.43 -5.94 6.15
C ARG A 713 18.41 -7.03 7.19
N TYR A 714 17.23 -7.52 7.51
CA TYR A 714 17.01 -8.69 8.35
C TYR A 714 16.39 -9.78 7.49
N THR A 715 17.11 -10.88 7.29
CA THR A 715 16.72 -11.96 6.37
C THR A 715 16.73 -13.27 7.14
N PHE A 716 15.57 -13.74 7.61
CA PHE A 716 15.41 -14.97 8.40
C PHE A 716 16.46 -15.14 9.51
N GLY A 717 16.66 -14.10 10.34
CA GLY A 717 17.63 -14.11 11.44
C GLY A 717 19.07 -13.76 11.05
N VAL A 718 19.37 -13.50 9.78
CA VAL A 718 20.67 -13.00 9.33
C VAL A 718 20.63 -11.49 9.11
N LEU A 719 21.61 -10.79 9.69
CA LEU A 719 21.74 -9.34 9.62
C LEU A 719 22.56 -8.92 8.39
N GLY A 720 22.29 -7.72 7.89
CA GLY A 720 23.07 -7.02 6.89
C GLY A 720 22.60 -5.59 6.72
N TYR A 721 23.25 -4.84 5.83
CA TYR A 721 22.78 -3.53 5.42
C TYR A 721 22.99 -3.32 3.92
N SER A 722 22.32 -2.32 3.35
CA SER A 722 22.52 -1.95 1.97
C SER A 722 22.57 -0.45 1.76
N VAL A 723 23.35 -0.01 0.78
CA VAL A 723 23.26 1.34 0.21
C VAL A 723 22.77 1.22 -1.23
N THR A 724 21.73 1.97 -1.57
CA THR A 724 21.05 1.92 -2.86
C THR A 724 21.04 3.30 -3.52
N VAL A 725 21.39 3.34 -4.80
CA VAL A 725 21.34 4.54 -5.65
C VAL A 725 20.62 4.21 -6.95
N ASN A 726 19.58 4.98 -7.27
CA ASN A 726 18.90 4.92 -8.57
C ASN A 726 19.47 6.01 -9.48
N THR A 727 20.05 5.60 -10.61
CA THR A 727 20.65 6.49 -11.62
C THR A 727 20.01 6.27 -12.99
N GLN A 728 20.48 6.97 -14.02
CA GLN A 728 20.12 6.75 -15.41
C GLN A 728 21.38 6.39 -16.21
N VAL A 729 21.26 5.42 -17.12
CA VAL A 729 22.40 4.83 -17.86
C VAL A 729 23.13 5.85 -18.75
N ASP A 730 22.44 6.91 -19.16
CA ASP A 730 22.94 8.04 -19.94
C ASP A 730 23.66 9.10 -19.09
N LYS A 731 23.45 9.11 -17.77
CA LYS A 731 24.12 10.05 -16.83
C LYS A 731 25.36 9.47 -16.19
N PHE A 732 25.22 8.31 -15.55
CA PHE A 732 26.32 7.65 -14.85
C PHE A 732 26.26 6.15 -15.07
N SER A 733 27.43 5.52 -15.28
CA SER A 733 27.50 4.07 -15.32
C SER A 733 27.26 3.46 -13.94
N VAL A 734 26.76 2.22 -13.93
CA VAL A 734 26.58 1.45 -12.69
C VAL A 734 27.91 1.17 -11.98
N ALA A 735 29.01 1.05 -12.73
CA ALA A 735 30.36 0.87 -12.18
C ALA A 735 30.85 2.14 -11.47
N HIS A 736 30.61 3.31 -12.06
CA HIS A 736 30.91 4.59 -11.44
C HIS A 736 30.12 4.75 -10.13
N VAL A 737 28.81 4.53 -10.14
CA VAL A 737 27.95 4.66 -8.95
C VAL A 737 28.38 3.72 -7.83
N ASP A 738 28.68 2.45 -8.14
CA ASP A 738 29.24 1.49 -7.17
C ASP A 738 30.55 2.01 -6.55
N SER A 739 31.45 2.55 -7.37
CA SER A 739 32.71 3.15 -6.88
C SER A 739 32.48 4.35 -5.95
N ARG A 740 31.44 5.15 -6.19
CA ARG A 740 31.07 6.30 -5.36
C ARG A 740 30.47 5.89 -4.03
N ILE A 741 29.62 4.86 -4.01
CA ILE A 741 29.13 4.25 -2.76
C ILE A 741 30.31 3.76 -1.92
N GLU A 742 31.25 3.07 -2.54
CA GLU A 742 32.46 2.57 -1.86
C GLU A 742 33.37 3.71 -1.35
N ALA A 743 33.52 4.78 -2.12
CA ALA A 743 34.25 5.97 -1.71
C ALA A 743 33.58 6.66 -0.52
N PHE A 744 32.25 6.75 -0.53
CA PHE A 744 31.45 7.25 0.58
C PHE A 744 31.65 6.41 1.84
N LEU A 745 31.50 5.08 1.77
CA LEU A 745 31.69 4.21 2.93
C LEU A 745 33.11 4.29 3.49
N ARG A 746 34.13 4.45 2.64
CA ARG A 746 35.50 4.70 3.10
C ARG A 746 35.64 6.03 3.85
N LYS A 747 34.97 7.08 3.37
CA LYS A 747 34.94 8.39 4.03
C LYS A 747 34.20 8.29 5.37
N PHE A 748 32.98 7.75 5.35
CA PHE A 748 32.16 7.54 6.53
C PHE A 748 32.87 6.70 7.60
N GLY A 749 33.57 5.63 7.20
CA GLY A 749 34.36 4.82 8.12
C GLY A 749 35.49 5.60 8.80
N ARG A 750 36.16 6.51 8.08
CA ARG A 750 37.16 7.42 8.68
C ARG A 750 36.51 8.43 9.63
N ASP A 751 35.36 8.96 9.27
CA ASP A 751 34.62 9.93 10.08
C ASP A 751 34.10 9.27 11.37
N CYS A 752 33.65 8.03 11.31
CA CYS A 752 33.27 7.21 12.48
C CYS A 752 34.42 7.03 13.48
N ARG A 753 35.67 6.92 13.01
CA ARG A 753 36.83 6.84 13.93
C ARG A 753 37.04 8.11 14.75
N ARG A 754 36.51 9.25 14.26
CA ARG A 754 36.58 10.59 14.88
C ARG A 754 35.24 11.01 15.51
N LEU A 755 34.27 10.11 15.60
CA LEU A 755 32.93 10.40 16.11
C LEU A 755 33.01 10.92 17.56
N PRO A 756 32.42 12.11 17.85
CA PRO A 756 32.35 12.62 19.22
C PRO A 756 31.39 11.79 20.08
N GLU A 757 31.75 11.56 21.35
CA GLU A 757 30.88 10.84 22.32
C GLU A 757 29.52 11.56 22.51
N LYS A 758 29.49 12.90 22.40
CA LYS A 758 28.25 13.68 22.47
C LYS A 758 27.27 13.30 21.36
N THR A 759 27.76 13.09 20.14
CA THR A 759 26.94 12.68 19.00
C THR A 759 26.42 11.26 19.23
N LEU A 760 27.28 10.33 19.65
CA LEU A 760 26.86 8.96 20.00
C LEU A 760 25.78 8.95 21.10
N ALA A 761 25.94 9.76 22.15
CA ALA A 761 24.96 9.87 23.23
C ALA A 761 23.61 10.40 22.73
N ALA A 762 23.61 11.38 21.82
CA ALA A 762 22.39 11.90 21.20
C ALA A 762 21.70 10.84 20.32
N THR A 763 22.46 10.14 19.46
CA THR A 763 21.94 9.06 18.62
C THR A 763 21.37 7.90 19.44
N ARG A 764 22.06 7.43 20.48
CA ARG A 764 21.53 6.41 21.40
C ARG A 764 20.21 6.85 22.02
N ARG A 765 20.14 8.09 22.53
CA ARG A 765 18.92 8.61 23.14
C ARG A 765 17.76 8.64 22.16
N ALA A 766 18.00 9.09 20.93
CA ALA A 766 16.99 9.14 19.88
C ALA A 766 16.49 7.74 19.49
N LEU A 767 17.40 6.77 19.30
CA LEU A 767 17.02 5.39 18.99
C LEU A 767 16.26 4.71 20.14
N VAL A 768 16.73 4.85 21.38
CA VAL A 768 16.04 4.29 22.56
C VAL A 768 14.63 4.87 22.70
N GLN A 769 14.47 6.17 22.46
CA GLN A 769 13.17 6.81 22.45
C GLN A 769 12.28 6.20 21.36
N LEU A 770 12.78 6.04 20.14
CA LEU A 770 12.05 5.44 19.01
C LEU A 770 11.57 4.00 19.34
N LYS A 771 12.43 3.18 19.96
CA LYS A 771 12.11 1.81 20.40
C LYS A 771 11.04 1.76 21.50
N HIS A 772 10.94 2.80 22.32
CA HIS A 772 9.94 2.88 23.40
C HIS A 772 8.60 3.48 22.96
N THR A 773 8.56 4.22 21.85
CA THR A 773 7.35 4.85 21.31
C THR A 773 6.90 4.21 20.01
N THR A 774 7.19 2.92 19.78
CA THR A 774 6.93 2.28 18.48
C THR A 774 5.45 1.95 18.26
N ASP A 775 4.72 1.52 19.29
CA ASP A 775 3.33 1.08 19.13
C ASP A 775 2.38 2.26 19.41
N PHE A 776 1.85 2.91 18.36
CA PHE A 776 0.91 4.04 18.50
C PHE A 776 -0.54 3.56 18.50
N GLU A 777 -0.83 2.53 17.72
CA GLU A 777 -2.13 1.87 17.59
C GLU A 777 -2.04 0.38 17.93
N LEU A 778 -3.21 -0.27 18.11
CA LEU A 778 -3.27 -1.71 18.41
C LEU A 778 -2.61 -2.53 17.30
N LYS A 779 -2.80 -2.13 16.06
CA LYS A 779 -2.26 -2.81 14.88
C LYS A 779 -0.73 -2.85 14.88
N ASP A 780 -0.04 -1.80 15.30
CA ASP A 780 1.43 -1.80 15.40
C ASP A 780 1.94 -2.90 16.34
N GLU A 781 1.30 -3.02 17.50
CA GLU A 781 1.64 -4.04 18.49
C GLU A 781 1.36 -5.45 17.95
N VAL A 782 0.21 -5.64 17.29
CA VAL A 782 -0.18 -6.91 16.67
C VAL A 782 0.81 -7.29 15.57
N GLU A 783 1.17 -6.38 14.66
CA GLU A 783 2.12 -6.64 13.57
C GLU A 783 3.52 -6.93 14.08
N ARG A 784 3.93 -6.31 15.19
CA ARG A 784 5.17 -6.65 15.88
C ARG A 784 5.14 -8.07 16.44
N ASN A 785 4.08 -8.43 17.18
CA ASN A 785 3.91 -9.77 17.73
C ASN A 785 3.77 -10.83 16.63
N TRP A 786 3.04 -10.51 15.57
CA TRP A 786 2.83 -11.37 14.42
C TRP A 786 4.14 -11.74 13.73
N ARG A 787 5.04 -10.77 13.56
CA ARG A 787 6.38 -11.01 12.99
C ARG A 787 7.18 -12.03 13.79
N GLU A 788 7.10 -12.01 15.12
CA GLU A 788 7.78 -12.98 15.98
C GLU A 788 7.20 -14.40 15.87
N ILE A 789 5.89 -14.51 15.66
CA ILE A 789 5.18 -15.79 15.48
C ILE A 789 5.50 -16.40 14.10
N VAL A 790 5.36 -15.63 13.02
CA VAL A 790 5.58 -16.15 11.65
C VAL A 790 7.05 -16.41 11.32
N SER A 791 7.98 -15.73 12.01
CA SER A 791 9.42 -16.04 11.91
C SER A 791 9.81 -17.27 12.73
N GLY A 792 9.01 -17.61 13.76
CA GLY A 792 9.33 -18.65 14.74
C GLY A 792 10.43 -18.24 15.73
N GLU A 793 10.70 -16.94 15.87
CA GLU A 793 11.69 -16.41 16.82
C GLU A 793 11.08 -16.14 18.20
N TYR A 794 9.77 -15.87 18.29
CA TYR A 794 9.01 -15.68 19.55
C TYR A 794 9.62 -14.67 20.54
N HIS A 795 10.43 -13.73 20.07
CA HIS A 795 11.10 -12.74 20.92
C HIS A 795 10.22 -11.48 21.04
N PHE A 796 9.07 -11.61 21.70
CA PHE A 796 8.05 -10.55 21.79
C PHE A 796 8.53 -9.24 22.43
N HIS A 797 9.60 -9.27 23.22
CA HIS A 797 10.17 -8.11 23.91
C HIS A 797 11.42 -7.53 23.20
N ARG A 798 11.56 -7.78 21.89
CA ARG A 798 12.72 -7.36 21.08
C ARG A 798 13.12 -5.91 21.25
N LEU A 799 12.13 -5.01 21.19
CA LEU A 799 12.37 -3.58 21.30
C LEU A 799 13.04 -3.20 22.63
N PHE A 800 12.70 -3.88 23.73
CA PHE A 800 13.33 -3.65 25.03
C PHE A 800 14.77 -4.20 25.05
N SER A 801 14.98 -5.41 24.56
CA SER A 801 16.32 -6.01 24.47
C SER A 801 17.27 -5.20 23.57
N GLU A 802 16.76 -4.71 22.44
CA GLU A 802 17.51 -3.85 21.52
C GLU A 802 17.77 -2.47 22.14
N ALA A 803 16.79 -1.85 22.80
CA ALA A 803 16.99 -0.57 23.50
C ALA A 803 18.09 -0.67 24.56
N GLU A 804 18.08 -1.74 25.38
CA GLU A 804 19.13 -1.99 26.37
C GLU A 804 20.50 -2.23 25.71
N ALA A 805 20.54 -2.90 24.56
CA ALA A 805 21.77 -3.11 23.81
C ALA A 805 22.31 -1.78 23.23
N ILE A 806 21.43 -0.92 22.69
CA ILE A 806 21.76 0.41 22.16
C ILE A 806 22.36 1.30 23.24
N GLU A 807 21.78 1.33 24.45
CA GLU A 807 22.32 2.09 25.57
C GLU A 807 23.77 1.69 25.91
N LYS A 808 24.10 0.40 25.75
CA LYS A 808 25.41 -0.18 26.05
C LYS A 808 26.45 0.01 24.95
N VAL A 809 26.06 0.45 23.74
CA VAL A 809 27.00 0.67 22.62
C VAL A 809 28.03 1.75 22.97
N LYS A 810 29.31 1.47 22.74
CA LYS A 810 30.43 2.39 22.96
C LYS A 810 31.17 2.68 21.65
N LEU A 811 31.91 3.79 21.62
CA LEU A 811 32.74 4.15 20.47
C LEU A 811 33.71 3.04 19.99
N PRO A 812 34.38 2.27 20.86
CA PRO A 812 35.23 1.16 20.42
C PRO A 812 34.45 0.06 19.68
N ASP A 813 33.20 -0.19 20.06
CA ASP A 813 32.36 -1.20 19.40
C ASP A 813 32.08 -0.80 17.95
N LEU A 814 31.69 0.48 17.74
CA LEU A 814 31.47 1.03 16.40
C LEU A 814 32.73 0.98 15.54
N LYS A 815 33.88 1.35 16.11
CA LYS A 815 35.17 1.36 15.40
C LYS A 815 35.58 -0.04 14.98
N ASN A 816 35.53 -1.00 15.90
CA ASN A 816 35.86 -2.39 15.61
C ASN A 816 34.92 -2.98 14.55
N TRP A 817 33.63 -2.67 14.66
CA TRP A 817 32.64 -3.16 13.71
C TRP A 817 32.89 -2.60 12.30
N VAL A 818 33.11 -1.29 12.17
CA VAL A 818 33.47 -0.63 10.91
C VAL A 818 34.78 -1.21 10.37
N ASP A 819 35.80 -1.41 11.20
CA ASP A 819 37.09 -1.92 10.73
C ASP A 819 36.99 -3.37 10.20
N ASN A 820 36.08 -4.18 10.71
CA ASN A 820 35.90 -5.55 10.23
C ASN A 820 34.98 -5.65 9.00
N HIS A 821 33.97 -4.79 8.89
CA HIS A 821 32.90 -4.90 7.88
C HIS A 821 32.98 -3.87 6.76
N PHE A 822 33.74 -2.78 6.90
CA PHE A 822 33.80 -1.73 5.89
C PHE A 822 35.03 -1.85 4.98
N PRO A 823 34.92 -1.32 3.74
CA PRO A 823 36.06 -1.24 2.81
C PRO A 823 37.26 -0.45 3.33
N SER A 824 37.09 0.45 4.31
CA SER A 824 38.15 1.26 4.94
C SER A 824 38.95 0.55 6.04
N GLY A 825 38.53 -0.67 6.43
CA GLY A 825 39.09 -1.41 7.54
C GLY A 825 40.05 -2.52 7.14
N ASN A 826 40.18 -3.53 8.00
CA ASN A 826 40.94 -4.76 7.76
C ASN A 826 40.18 -5.78 6.89
N LYS A 827 38.88 -5.55 6.65
CA LYS A 827 37.99 -6.33 5.77
C LYS A 827 37.83 -7.81 6.17
N ARG A 828 38.14 -8.18 7.42
CA ARG A 828 38.11 -9.57 7.90
C ARG A 828 36.72 -10.21 7.77
N LEU A 829 35.66 -9.42 7.92
CA LEU A 829 34.26 -9.85 7.86
C LEU A 829 33.49 -9.16 6.73
N LEU A 830 34.18 -8.49 5.80
CA LEU A 830 33.53 -7.82 4.67
C LEU A 830 32.99 -8.89 3.71
N ARG A 831 31.67 -9.02 3.63
CA ARG A 831 30.97 -9.86 2.65
C ARG A 831 30.04 -8.98 1.82
N LYS A 832 30.49 -8.51 0.67
CA LYS A 832 29.75 -7.61 -0.21
C LYS A 832 29.20 -8.35 -1.43
N LEU A 833 27.92 -8.12 -1.71
CA LEU A 833 27.29 -8.42 -2.99
C LEU A 833 26.75 -7.12 -3.59
N SER A 834 27.35 -6.64 -4.69
CA SER A 834 26.82 -5.52 -5.48
C SER A 834 25.81 -6.04 -6.49
N ILE A 835 24.55 -5.65 -6.36
CA ILE A 835 23.48 -5.95 -7.33
C ILE A 835 23.28 -4.73 -8.21
N GLN A 836 23.50 -4.88 -9.51
CA GLN A 836 23.47 -3.81 -10.50
C GLN A 836 22.48 -4.16 -11.61
N ILE A 837 21.36 -3.44 -11.67
CA ILE A 837 20.41 -3.54 -12.78
C ILE A 837 20.68 -2.37 -13.71
N MET A 838 21.13 -2.68 -14.92
CA MET A 838 21.49 -1.67 -15.93
C MET A 838 20.29 -1.37 -16.83
N GLY A 839 19.98 -0.08 -17.02
CA GLY A 839 18.98 0.39 -17.98
C GLY A 839 19.51 0.33 -19.42
N HIS A 840 18.63 0.54 -20.39
CA HIS A 840 18.96 0.51 -21.81
C HIS A 840 19.30 1.89 -22.35
N ASN A 841 20.35 1.98 -23.17
CA ASN A 841 20.74 3.24 -23.81
C ASN A 841 20.02 3.37 -25.17
N VAL A 842 18.99 4.21 -25.21
CA VAL A 842 18.12 4.41 -26.38
C VAL A 842 18.88 5.00 -27.58
N HIS A 843 20.03 5.68 -27.36
CA HIS A 843 20.80 6.35 -28.41
C HIS A 843 21.83 5.46 -29.14
N LYS A 844 22.11 4.23 -28.66
CA LYS A 844 23.06 3.30 -29.33
C LYS A 844 22.39 2.25 -30.23
N HIS A 845 21.06 2.12 -30.19
CA HIS A 845 20.31 1.15 -30.98
C HIS A 845 19.13 1.81 -31.71
N SER A 846 19.42 2.75 -32.61
CA SER A 846 18.45 3.23 -33.60
C SER A 846 18.46 2.35 -34.86
N ASN A 847 18.28 1.03 -34.69
CA ASN A 847 18.04 0.08 -35.78
C ASN A 847 17.50 -1.23 -35.22
N THR A 848 16.27 -1.19 -34.70
CA THR A 848 15.46 -2.41 -34.59
C THR A 848 14.00 -2.06 -34.82
N THR A 849 13.45 -2.74 -35.81
CA THR A 849 12.04 -2.83 -36.20
C THR A 849 11.12 -3.04 -35.00
N GLN A 850 9.87 -2.55 -35.13
CA GLN A 850 8.78 -2.76 -34.19
C GLN A 850 8.78 -4.21 -33.65
N PRO A 851 8.65 -4.41 -32.33
CA PRO A 851 8.60 -5.76 -31.78
C PRO A 851 7.27 -6.40 -32.20
N THR A 852 7.36 -7.39 -33.09
CA THR A 852 6.34 -8.43 -33.21
C THR A 852 6.12 -9.06 -31.84
N VAL A 853 4.86 -9.19 -31.43
CA VAL A 853 4.43 -9.75 -30.14
C VAL A 853 5.00 -11.16 -29.96
N THR A 854 6.17 -11.23 -29.35
CA THR A 854 6.82 -12.45 -28.89
C THR A 854 6.67 -12.49 -27.38
N LYS A 855 6.35 -13.67 -26.83
CA LYS A 855 6.20 -13.87 -25.39
C LYS A 855 7.41 -13.27 -24.66
N PRO A 856 7.21 -12.47 -23.59
CA PRO A 856 8.32 -11.82 -22.88
C PRO A 856 9.29 -12.86 -22.33
N SER A 857 10.56 -12.76 -22.71
CA SER A 857 11.65 -13.55 -22.14
C SER A 857 12.09 -12.95 -20.82
N TYR A 858 12.03 -13.73 -19.75
CA TYR A 858 12.46 -13.31 -18.42
C TYR A 858 13.88 -13.77 -18.07
N SER A 859 14.64 -14.26 -19.04
CA SER A 859 16.02 -14.69 -18.84
C SER A 859 16.93 -13.50 -18.49
N LEU A 860 17.77 -13.68 -17.47
CA LEU A 860 18.73 -12.66 -17.07
C LEU A 860 19.92 -12.64 -18.02
N ILE A 861 20.26 -11.45 -18.52
CA ILE A 861 21.49 -11.22 -19.27
C ILE A 861 22.54 -10.70 -18.29
N TYR A 862 23.48 -11.56 -17.92
CA TYR A 862 24.61 -11.19 -17.04
C TYR A 862 25.67 -10.42 -17.83
N LEU A 863 26.20 -9.36 -17.22
CA LEU A 863 27.18 -8.48 -17.84
C LEU A 863 28.51 -8.53 -17.06
N GLY A 864 29.62 -8.47 -17.80
CA GLY A 864 30.96 -8.37 -17.24
C GLY A 864 31.37 -6.93 -16.89
N PRO A 865 32.67 -6.69 -16.69
CA PRO A 865 33.24 -5.35 -16.49
C PRO A 865 32.86 -4.35 -17.57
N LEU A 866 32.76 -3.08 -17.20
CA LEU A 866 32.65 -1.97 -18.14
C LEU A 866 34.02 -1.30 -18.33
N ASP A 867 34.25 -0.71 -19.50
CA ASP A 867 35.55 -0.12 -19.86
C ASP A 867 35.85 1.22 -19.16
N ASP A 868 34.85 1.82 -18.50
CA ASP A 868 34.94 3.16 -17.93
C ASP A 868 35.51 3.21 -16.51
N VAL A 869 35.59 2.07 -15.82
CA VAL A 869 36.20 1.92 -14.50
C VAL A 869 36.98 0.60 -14.46
N GLU A 870 38.18 0.59 -13.87
CA GLU A 870 38.94 -0.65 -13.69
C GLU A 870 38.22 -1.57 -12.69
N GLU A 871 37.66 -2.67 -13.18
CA GLU A 871 36.95 -3.67 -12.37
C GLU A 871 37.62 -5.05 -12.49
N ASP A 872 37.74 -5.75 -11.36
CA ASP A 872 38.28 -7.12 -11.33
C ASP A 872 37.24 -8.13 -11.87
N LYS A 873 37.59 -8.78 -12.98
CA LYS A 873 36.80 -9.83 -13.63
C LYS A 873 36.44 -10.98 -12.67
N ALA A 874 37.31 -11.31 -11.71
CA ALA A 874 37.09 -12.40 -10.75
C ALA A 874 35.95 -12.13 -9.76
N ASN A 875 35.49 -10.89 -9.65
CA ASN A 875 34.39 -10.51 -8.77
C ASN A 875 33.02 -10.67 -9.42
N PHE A 876 32.93 -10.87 -10.74
CA PHE A 876 31.65 -11.00 -11.44
C PHE A 876 31.07 -12.41 -11.30
N VAL A 877 29.81 -12.47 -10.88
CA VAL A 877 29.01 -13.70 -10.89
C VAL A 877 28.20 -13.69 -12.18
N LEU A 878 28.52 -14.62 -13.08
CA LEU A 878 27.85 -14.77 -14.38
C LEU A 878 26.76 -15.85 -14.38
N ASP A 879 26.70 -16.67 -13.32
CA ASP A 879 25.64 -17.63 -13.05
C ASP A 879 25.32 -17.61 -11.55
N ALA A 880 24.15 -17.06 -11.20
CA ALA A 880 23.72 -16.94 -9.82
C ALA A 880 23.40 -18.30 -9.17
N GLU A 881 22.92 -19.28 -9.93
CA GLU A 881 22.57 -20.62 -9.42
C GLU A 881 23.82 -21.43 -9.13
N GLU A 882 24.81 -21.39 -10.03
CA GLU A 882 26.10 -22.02 -9.79
C GLU A 882 26.81 -21.40 -8.58
N PHE A 883 26.82 -20.07 -8.50
CA PHE A 883 27.40 -19.37 -7.36
C PHE A 883 26.72 -19.77 -6.04
N LYS A 884 25.37 -19.78 -6.01
CA LYS A 884 24.57 -20.19 -4.86
C LYS A 884 24.87 -21.61 -4.38
N ARG A 885 25.01 -22.58 -5.29
CA ARG A 885 25.29 -23.99 -4.96
C ARG A 885 26.58 -24.17 -4.15
N ASN A 886 27.55 -23.26 -4.35
CA ASN A 886 28.85 -23.31 -3.69
C ASN A 886 28.90 -22.60 -2.33
N LEU A 887 27.81 -21.97 -1.87
CA LEU A 887 27.77 -21.23 -0.60
C LEU A 887 27.37 -22.11 0.58
N SER A 888 28.00 -21.90 1.74
CA SER A 888 27.56 -22.48 3.02
C SER A 888 26.24 -21.86 3.50
N VAL A 889 25.60 -22.47 4.50
CA VAL A 889 24.41 -21.92 5.17
C VAL A 889 24.82 -21.31 6.50
N ILE A 890 24.28 -20.13 6.83
CA ILE A 890 24.49 -19.50 8.14
C ILE A 890 23.59 -20.20 9.17
N PRO A 891 24.15 -20.74 10.26
CA PRO A 891 23.34 -21.30 11.34
C PRO A 891 22.67 -20.17 12.12
N VAL A 892 21.34 -20.18 12.17
CA VAL A 892 20.54 -19.24 12.96
C VAL A 892 19.91 -20.01 14.13
N PRO A 893 20.13 -19.59 15.39
CA PRO A 893 19.49 -20.21 16.55
C PRO A 893 17.96 -20.14 16.43
N LYS A 894 17.28 -21.22 16.79
CA LYS A 894 15.81 -21.25 16.87
C LYS A 894 15.36 -21.29 18.33
N VAL A 895 14.29 -20.59 18.64
CA VAL A 895 13.65 -20.66 19.96
C VAL A 895 12.71 -21.86 19.97
N GLU A 896 12.80 -22.68 21.02
CA GLU A 896 11.87 -23.78 21.20
C GLU A 896 10.54 -23.26 21.74
N LEU A 897 9.44 -23.57 21.06
CA LEU A 897 8.07 -23.21 21.49
C LEU A 897 7.72 -23.63 22.92
N ALA A 898 8.38 -24.66 23.46
CA ALA A 898 8.18 -25.10 24.85
C ALA A 898 8.73 -24.10 25.89
N GLN A 899 9.59 -23.17 25.46
CA GLN A 899 10.13 -22.10 26.28
C GLN A 899 9.22 -20.87 26.34
N CYS A 900 8.17 -20.84 25.52
CA CYS A 900 7.26 -19.72 25.41
C CYS A 900 6.11 -19.78 26.41
#